data_AF-A0A0J8U364-F1
#
_entry.id   AF-A0A0J8U364-F1
#
_cell.length_a   1.000
_cell.length_b   1.000
_cell.length_c   1.000
_cell.angle_alpha   90.00
_cell.angle_beta   90.00
_cell.angle_gamma   90.00
#
_symmetry.space_group_name_H-M   'P 1'
#
loop_
_entity.id
_entity.type
_entity.pdbx_description
1 polymer ?
#
loop_
_entity_poly.entity_id
_entity_poly.type
_entity_poly.pdbx_seq_one_letter_code
_entity_poly.pdbx_strand_id
1 'polypeptide(L)'
;MAALQSLSVLLQQSSIDDHDEIIKTCNAILKRSKTDLEARHVKTVALLKQDRFEEAIKVIEDGGDALQQRASLEWAYALYKTGKLDKAIEVAAASGRGRGAKHVEAQTAYRDERFQRAKDLYEELYRDQSASAQEHTDLRINMTAVDAQQRWAGHAKLAQGIKPGADDLEVFETTYNIACEYIATGELEKARQLLRRAKELCKSSEELSPEDKRAELLPIATQELYIALRQGKLEGVESLLEEINISEISEMSTKQIAQNNLILATHRDSNPYLQHKLFHETPQPADSDRLFRYQSGTLKQNSNTIELLVHKYDGVARSTSKVLSQQKSATLSKDVNSLSIFNVAAHTQNKGGRASIKQTLSLLEKRPQDVGLVLLATQLYIGEGNVSSAVSVLESFLKRLDESISESDQEVRYNPGLISVLVAIYKLQGRKRQVNIELAKAATYWRQRPRHEQPLSLLRAAASSLLQSHDFSNLRTAAEIFDAVHSIEPTDRIATAGYVASHAAFSPSKIQNETSTLTPIQNLISGVDVAILEAAGIPPICTETITASRKRKATEDKQKQAAPKKKRIRRSRLPKDYDPEKKPDPERWLPLRDRSTYRPKGKKGKQRAADRTQGGIVNEKGEESAAPTAGVVQQKSQGGGAKKKKGKGKR
;
A
#
# COMPACT_ATOMS: atom_id res chain seq x y z
N MET A 1 21.09 14.82 72.08
CA MET A 1 21.84 13.81 71.31
C MET A 1 21.02 12.52 71.29
N ALA A 2 19.95 12.49 70.51
CA ALA A 2 19.16 11.27 70.29
C ALA A 2 19.77 10.56 69.08
N ALA A 3 20.19 9.31 69.27
CA ALA A 3 20.96 8.53 68.33
C ALA A 3 20.24 8.39 66.98
N LEU A 4 21.00 8.59 65.90
CA LEU A 4 20.65 8.19 64.54
C LEU A 4 20.41 6.68 64.53
N GLN A 5 19.14 6.26 64.58
CA GLN A 5 18.78 4.90 64.16
C GLN A 5 19.00 4.84 62.64
N SER A 6 19.87 3.94 62.19
CA SER A 6 20.15 3.75 60.77
C SER A 6 18.89 3.24 60.05
N LEU A 7 18.69 3.68 58.81
CA LEU A 7 17.60 3.23 57.94
C LEU A 7 17.50 1.69 57.88
N SER A 8 18.64 1.01 57.97
CA SER A 8 18.74 -0.45 58.04
C SER A 8 18.04 -1.08 59.26
N VAL A 9 18.06 -0.41 60.42
CA VAL A 9 17.40 -0.90 61.66
C VAL A 9 15.89 -0.67 61.60
N LEU A 10 15.45 0.44 61.00
CA LEU A 10 14.03 0.70 60.75
C LEU A 10 13.44 -0.27 59.71
N LEU A 11 14.19 -0.57 58.63
CA LEU A 11 13.81 -1.54 57.61
C LEU A 11 13.85 -3.00 58.10
N GLN A 12 14.74 -3.34 59.03
CA GLN A 12 14.78 -4.68 59.65
C GLN A 12 13.67 -4.91 60.67
N GLN A 13 13.17 -3.86 61.33
CA GLN A 13 12.06 -3.96 62.28
C GLN A 13 10.69 -3.91 61.61
N SER A 14 10.64 -3.50 60.34
CA SER A 14 9.42 -3.44 59.55
C SER A 14 9.23 -4.71 58.71
N SER A 15 8.30 -5.57 59.09
CA SER A 15 7.65 -6.52 58.17
C SER A 15 6.69 -5.79 57.21
N ILE A 16 7.11 -4.64 56.69
CA ILE A 16 6.25 -3.70 55.98
C ILE A 16 6.42 -3.96 54.50
N ASP A 17 5.55 -4.80 53.95
CA ASP A 17 5.23 -4.79 52.51
C ASP A 17 4.34 -3.57 52.15
N ASP A 18 4.01 -2.71 53.12
CA ASP A 18 3.32 -1.44 52.86
C ASP A 18 4.28 -0.36 52.37
N HIS A 19 4.40 -0.27 51.04
CA HIS A 19 5.19 0.74 50.36
C HIS A 19 4.76 2.19 50.69
N ASP A 20 3.53 2.45 51.17
CA ASP A 20 3.12 3.81 51.57
C ASP A 20 3.79 4.24 52.88
N GLU A 21 3.96 3.33 53.83
CA GLU A 21 4.68 3.61 55.07
C GLU A 21 6.17 3.84 54.82
N ILE A 22 6.76 3.08 53.90
CA ILE A 22 8.14 3.29 53.44
C ILE A 22 8.28 4.71 52.85
N ILE A 23 7.36 5.12 51.97
CA ILE A 23 7.38 6.46 51.37
C ILE A 23 7.22 7.55 52.43
N LYS A 24 6.31 7.39 53.41
CA LYS A 24 6.13 8.33 54.52
C LYS A 24 7.40 8.49 55.36
N THR A 25 8.05 7.37 55.68
CA THR A 25 9.30 7.35 56.45
C THR A 25 10.44 8.03 55.70
N CYS A 26 10.60 7.72 54.40
CA CYS A 26 11.58 8.39 53.55
C CYS A 26 11.32 9.90 53.47
N ASN A 27 10.06 10.33 53.34
CA ASN A 27 9.70 11.75 53.36
C ASN A 27 10.06 12.44 54.68
N ALA A 28 9.91 11.76 55.83
CA ALA A 28 10.31 12.30 57.13
C ALA A 28 11.83 12.47 57.25
N ILE A 29 12.61 11.53 56.71
CA ILE A 29 14.08 11.61 56.66
C ILE A 29 14.50 12.76 55.73
N LEU A 30 13.91 12.85 54.53
CA LEU A 30 14.22 13.89 53.55
C LEU A 30 13.85 15.30 53.99
N LYS A 31 12.90 15.45 54.93
CA LYS A 31 12.63 16.73 55.60
C LYS A 31 13.80 17.18 56.49
N ARG A 32 14.53 16.24 57.09
CA ARG A 32 15.68 16.50 57.97
C ARG A 32 16.99 16.59 57.19
N SER A 33 17.17 15.74 56.17
CA SER A 33 18.34 15.70 55.29
C SER A 33 17.88 15.63 53.84
N LYS A 34 17.82 16.78 53.17
CA LYS A 34 17.32 16.84 51.79
C LYS A 34 18.20 16.08 50.79
N THR A 35 19.49 15.91 51.07
CA THR A 35 20.50 15.30 50.18
C THR A 35 20.78 13.83 50.49
N ASP A 36 20.00 13.19 51.36
CA ASP A 36 20.16 11.76 51.67
C ASP A 36 19.85 10.90 50.43
N LEU A 37 20.91 10.37 49.80
CA LEU A 37 20.81 9.58 48.58
C LEU A 37 20.14 8.22 48.81
N GLU A 38 20.27 7.63 49.99
CA GLU A 38 19.70 6.32 50.29
C GLU A 38 18.21 6.43 50.53
N ALA A 39 17.78 7.42 51.31
CA ALA A 39 16.35 7.70 51.50
C ALA A 39 15.65 8.06 50.18
N ARG A 40 16.33 8.76 49.26
CA ARG A 40 15.78 9.02 47.90
C ARG A 40 15.70 7.74 47.07
N HIS A 41 16.74 6.90 47.07
CA HIS A 41 16.74 5.65 46.30
C HIS A 41 15.66 4.67 46.80
N VAL A 42 15.55 4.47 48.11
CA VAL A 42 14.49 3.63 48.72
C VAL A 42 13.10 4.19 48.41
N LYS A 43 12.92 5.52 48.48
CA LYS A 43 11.66 6.16 48.07
C LYS A 43 11.35 5.89 46.59
N THR A 44 12.33 5.98 45.70
CA THR A 44 12.17 5.65 44.28
C THR A 44 11.69 4.22 44.09
N VAL A 45 12.34 3.24 44.73
CA VAL A 45 11.95 1.82 44.62
C VAL A 45 10.53 1.59 45.15
N ALA A 46 10.18 2.19 46.29
CA ALA A 46 8.83 2.08 46.85
C ALA A 46 7.76 2.69 45.92
N LEU A 47 8.06 3.83 45.28
CA LEU A 47 7.17 4.45 44.29
C LEU A 47 6.99 3.56 43.05
N LEU A 48 8.05 2.91 42.57
CA LEU A 48 7.97 1.98 41.45
C LEU A 48 7.12 0.74 41.76
N LYS A 49 7.22 0.22 42.98
CA LYS A 49 6.40 -0.92 43.43
C LYS A 49 4.92 -0.59 43.57
N GLN A 50 4.56 0.69 43.62
CA GLN A 50 3.17 1.18 43.61
C GLN A 50 2.73 1.70 42.23
N ASP A 51 3.51 1.44 41.17
CA ASP A 51 3.27 1.95 39.82
C ASP A 51 3.20 3.50 39.71
N ARG A 52 3.80 4.22 40.67
CA ARG A 52 3.86 5.71 40.69
C ARG A 52 5.07 6.23 39.92
N PHE A 53 5.12 5.90 38.63
CA PHE A 53 6.30 6.09 37.78
C PHE A 53 6.70 7.57 37.60
N GLU A 54 5.75 8.48 37.39
CA GLU A 54 6.05 9.91 37.22
C GLU A 54 6.64 10.53 38.47
N GLU A 55 6.19 10.10 39.66
CA GLU A 55 6.74 10.56 40.92
C GLU A 55 8.15 10.01 41.15
N ALA A 56 8.38 8.74 40.81
CA ALA A 56 9.72 8.15 40.84
C ALA A 56 10.69 8.92 39.94
N ILE A 57 10.28 9.26 38.70
CA ILE A 57 11.09 10.09 37.79
C ILE A 57 11.43 11.43 38.43
N LYS A 58 10.44 12.13 39.01
CA LYS A 58 10.67 13.42 39.68
C LYS A 58 11.67 13.31 40.82
N VAL A 59 11.54 12.28 41.68
CA VAL A 59 12.50 12.05 42.78
C VAL A 59 13.92 11.85 42.26
N ILE A 60 14.09 11.11 41.15
CA ILE A 60 15.39 10.87 40.53
C ILE A 60 15.96 12.15 39.92
N GLU A 61 15.15 12.89 39.15
CA GLU A 61 15.58 14.13 38.49
C GLU A 61 15.92 15.23 39.51
N ASP A 62 15.12 15.40 40.56
CA ASP A 62 15.41 16.32 41.69
C ASP A 62 16.63 15.87 42.53
N GLY A 63 16.98 14.59 42.42
CA GLY A 63 18.12 13.99 43.10
C GLY A 63 19.48 14.38 42.53
N GLY A 64 19.51 14.88 41.29
CA GLY A 64 20.72 15.19 40.53
C GLY A 64 21.50 13.96 40.06
N ASP A 65 22.66 14.20 39.45
CA ASP A 65 23.48 13.18 38.76
C ASP A 65 23.85 11.99 39.66
N ALA A 66 24.11 12.24 40.94
CA ALA A 66 24.48 11.18 41.88
C ALA A 66 23.35 10.15 42.08
N LEU A 67 22.09 10.60 42.13
CA LEU A 67 20.96 9.68 42.23
C LEU A 67 20.64 9.03 40.89
N GLN A 68 20.76 9.77 39.78
CA GLN A 68 20.58 9.23 38.44
C GLN A 68 21.55 8.08 38.15
N GLN A 69 22.81 8.18 38.58
CA GLN A 69 23.78 7.11 38.45
C GLN A 69 23.48 5.93 39.39
N ARG A 70 23.04 6.19 40.62
CA ARG A 70 22.74 5.14 41.61
C ARG A 70 21.47 4.34 41.27
N ALA A 71 20.45 5.02 40.76
CA ALA A 71 19.12 4.47 40.47
C ALA A 71 18.85 4.41 38.96
N SER A 72 19.89 4.14 38.18
CA SER A 72 19.84 4.28 36.72
C SER A 72 18.91 3.25 36.07
N LEU A 73 18.86 2.03 36.61
CA LEU A 73 17.93 0.98 36.18
C LEU A 73 16.48 1.36 36.50
N GLU A 74 16.21 1.79 37.73
CA GLU A 74 14.90 2.27 38.19
C GLU A 74 14.42 3.45 37.35
N TRP A 75 15.34 4.35 36.98
CA TRP A 75 15.04 5.49 36.14
C TRP A 75 14.67 5.06 34.72
N ALA A 76 15.47 4.20 34.10
CA ALA A 76 15.17 3.66 32.78
C ALA A 76 13.80 2.95 32.76
N TYR A 77 13.51 2.15 33.78
CA TYR A 77 12.23 1.44 33.90
C TYR A 77 11.05 2.41 34.06
N ALA A 78 11.17 3.44 34.89
CA ALA A 78 10.14 4.47 35.04
C ALA A 78 9.90 5.24 33.73
N LEU A 79 10.98 5.61 33.03
CA LEU A 79 10.91 6.29 31.73
C LEU A 79 10.22 5.41 30.67
N TYR A 80 10.51 4.10 30.66
CA TYR A 80 9.84 3.12 29.81
C TYR A 80 8.33 3.07 30.07
N LYS A 81 7.93 2.88 31.34
CA LYS A 81 6.51 2.80 31.74
C LYS A 81 5.71 4.07 31.42
N THR A 82 6.35 5.24 31.48
CA THR A 82 5.75 6.53 31.11
C THR A 82 5.86 6.89 29.62
N GLY A 83 6.33 5.96 28.78
CA GLY A 83 6.41 6.15 27.33
C GLY A 83 7.50 7.14 26.85
N LYS A 84 8.48 7.47 27.69
CA LYS A 84 9.66 8.29 27.35
C LYS A 84 10.78 7.39 26.77
N LEU A 85 10.48 6.72 25.66
CA LEU A 85 11.25 5.58 25.14
C LEU A 85 12.70 5.93 24.78
N ASP A 86 12.96 7.02 24.04
CA ASP A 86 14.32 7.40 23.66
C ASP A 86 15.26 7.59 24.86
N LYS A 87 14.79 8.33 25.87
CA LYS A 87 15.55 8.56 27.11
C LYS A 87 15.70 7.27 27.91
N ALA A 88 14.69 6.40 27.92
CA ALA A 88 14.78 5.09 28.58
C ALA A 88 15.86 4.21 27.95
N ILE A 89 15.96 4.17 26.60
CA ILE A 89 17.03 3.44 25.90
C ILE A 89 18.41 4.01 26.26
N GLU A 90 18.56 5.34 26.21
CA GLU A 90 19.82 6.02 26.54
C GLU A 90 20.28 5.68 27.97
N VAL A 91 19.39 5.82 28.95
CA VAL A 91 19.69 5.54 30.36
C VAL A 91 19.97 4.07 30.58
N ALA A 92 19.19 3.15 29.98
CA ALA A 92 19.41 1.71 30.11
C ALA A 92 20.78 1.30 29.53
N ALA A 93 21.15 1.82 28.35
CA ALA A 93 22.44 1.54 27.73
C ALA A 93 23.63 2.10 28.55
N ALA A 94 23.45 3.26 29.19
CA ALA A 94 24.47 3.91 30.02
C ALA A 94 24.64 3.28 31.42
N SER A 95 23.62 2.58 31.93
CA SER A 95 23.56 2.00 33.29
C SER A 95 24.55 0.86 33.57
N GLY A 96 25.47 0.57 32.63
CA GLY A 96 26.33 -0.61 32.66
C GLY A 96 25.57 -1.85 32.19
N ARG A 97 26.27 -2.77 31.50
CA ARG A 97 25.73 -3.95 30.81
C ARG A 97 25.12 -5.03 31.72
N GLY A 98 24.59 -4.66 32.89
CA GLY A 98 23.89 -5.55 33.79
C GLY A 98 22.64 -6.16 33.15
N ARG A 99 22.30 -7.38 33.58
CA ARG A 99 21.19 -8.16 33.03
C ARG A 99 19.85 -7.41 33.07
N GLY A 100 19.55 -6.71 34.17
CA GLY A 100 18.34 -5.91 34.31
C GLY A 100 18.27 -4.72 33.33
N ALA A 101 19.39 -4.03 33.09
CA ALA A 101 19.44 -2.91 32.16
C ALA A 101 19.20 -3.37 30.71
N LYS A 102 19.75 -4.53 30.33
CA LYS A 102 19.49 -5.17 29.03
C LYS A 102 18.03 -5.55 28.85
N HIS A 103 17.36 -6.07 29.90
CA HIS A 103 15.92 -6.36 29.85
C HIS A 103 15.10 -5.09 29.57
N VAL A 104 15.38 -4.01 30.30
CA VAL A 104 14.69 -2.72 30.09
C VAL A 104 15.00 -2.16 28.70
N GLU A 105 16.25 -2.23 28.24
CA GLU A 105 16.62 -1.80 26.88
C GLU A 105 15.88 -2.63 25.81
N ALA A 106 15.77 -3.94 25.98
CA ALA A 106 15.07 -4.83 25.05
C ALA A 106 13.57 -4.53 24.99
N GLN A 107 12.92 -4.40 26.15
CA GLN A 107 11.50 -4.04 26.27
C GLN A 107 11.21 -2.66 25.66
N THR A 108 12.09 -1.69 25.93
CA THR A 108 11.95 -0.33 25.40
C THR A 108 12.19 -0.30 23.89
N ALA A 109 13.21 -1.00 23.39
CA ALA A 109 13.48 -1.14 21.96
C ALA A 109 12.33 -1.84 21.22
N TYR A 110 11.70 -2.85 21.82
CA TYR A 110 10.50 -3.48 21.30
C TYR A 110 9.34 -2.48 21.19
N ARG A 111 9.09 -1.70 22.26
CA ARG A 111 8.04 -0.68 22.28
C ARG A 111 8.29 0.50 21.34
N ASP A 112 9.55 0.83 21.07
CA ASP A 112 9.98 1.86 20.11
C ASP A 112 10.11 1.32 18.67
N GLU A 113 9.69 0.08 18.42
CA GLU A 113 9.72 -0.58 17.11
C GLU A 113 11.13 -0.78 16.53
N ARG A 114 12.18 -0.71 17.37
CA ARG A 114 13.55 -1.10 17.04
C ARG A 114 13.72 -2.62 17.18
N PHE A 115 12.88 -3.37 16.46
CA PHE A 115 12.73 -4.81 16.66
C PHE A 115 14.03 -5.61 16.46
N GLN A 116 14.91 -5.19 15.55
CA GLN A 116 16.21 -5.86 15.40
C GLN A 116 17.08 -5.70 16.65
N ARG A 117 17.15 -4.50 17.24
CA ARG A 117 17.90 -4.26 18.48
C ARG A 117 17.30 -5.06 19.64
N ALA A 118 15.98 -5.11 19.76
CA ALA A 118 15.29 -5.91 20.76
C ALA A 118 15.64 -7.41 20.61
N LYS A 119 15.64 -7.93 19.37
CA LYS A 119 16.04 -9.30 19.08
C LYS A 119 17.47 -9.59 19.51
N ASP A 120 18.41 -8.74 19.11
CA ASP A 120 19.84 -8.91 19.44
C ASP A 120 20.06 -8.95 20.97
N LEU A 121 19.34 -8.10 21.72
CA LEU A 121 19.41 -8.04 23.18
C LEU A 121 18.81 -9.29 23.84
N TYR A 122 17.64 -9.76 23.37
CA TYR A 122 17.04 -10.97 23.91
C TYR A 122 17.88 -12.21 23.59
N GLU A 123 18.48 -12.31 22.40
CA GLU A 123 19.43 -13.38 22.08
C GLU A 123 20.67 -13.33 22.98
N GLU A 124 21.19 -12.15 23.30
CA GLU A 124 22.28 -11.98 24.25
C GLU A 124 21.89 -12.44 25.65
N LEU A 125 20.71 -12.05 26.13
CA LEU A 125 20.15 -12.46 27.43
C LEU A 125 19.89 -13.96 27.52
N TYR A 126 19.49 -14.59 26.41
CA TYR A 126 19.19 -16.01 26.33
C TYR A 126 20.45 -16.89 26.31
N ARG A 127 21.57 -16.41 25.75
CA ARG A 127 22.86 -17.15 25.74
C ARG A 127 23.58 -17.13 27.08
N ASP A 128 23.20 -16.22 27.96
CA ASP A 128 23.81 -16.07 29.28
C ASP A 128 23.32 -17.18 30.23
N GLN A 129 24.27 -17.96 30.77
CA GLN A 129 24.03 -19.15 31.59
C GLN A 129 23.51 -18.82 33.00
N SER A 130 23.49 -17.55 33.40
CA SER A 130 22.93 -17.15 34.70
C SER A 130 21.39 -17.12 34.70
N ALA A 131 20.75 -17.31 33.54
CA ALA A 131 19.31 -17.26 33.42
C ALA A 131 18.63 -18.47 34.10
N SER A 132 17.53 -18.22 34.80
CA SER A 132 16.71 -19.31 35.34
C SER A 132 15.91 -19.99 34.22
N ALA A 133 15.40 -21.21 34.48
CA ALA A 133 14.51 -21.88 33.53
C ALA A 133 13.26 -21.04 33.20
N GLN A 134 12.68 -20.39 34.22
CA GLN A 134 11.53 -19.49 34.03
C GLN A 134 11.91 -18.29 33.15
N GLU A 135 13.07 -17.68 33.42
CA GLU A 135 13.52 -16.54 32.63
C GLU A 135 13.81 -16.93 31.17
N HIS A 136 14.30 -18.14 30.92
CA HIS A 136 14.45 -18.66 29.55
C HIS A 136 13.10 -18.78 28.83
N THR A 137 12.05 -19.23 29.52
CA THR A 137 10.69 -19.27 28.98
C THR A 137 10.19 -17.85 28.65
N ASP A 138 10.33 -16.90 29.58
CA ASP A 138 9.93 -15.51 29.37
C ASP A 138 10.69 -14.85 28.20
N LEU A 139 12.00 -15.10 28.10
CA LEU A 139 12.83 -14.63 26.99
C LEU A 139 12.37 -15.23 25.66
N ARG A 140 11.99 -16.52 25.63
CA ARG A 140 11.47 -17.18 24.43
C ARG A 140 10.13 -16.59 23.99
N ILE A 141 9.23 -16.30 24.93
CA ILE A 141 7.97 -15.58 24.65
C ILE A 141 8.27 -14.20 24.04
N ASN A 142 9.19 -13.44 24.63
CA ASN A 142 9.56 -12.11 24.13
C ASN A 142 10.21 -12.18 22.73
N MET A 143 11.08 -13.15 22.48
CA MET A 143 11.71 -13.35 21.16
C MET A 143 10.66 -13.69 20.08
N THR A 144 9.71 -14.59 20.37
CA THR A 144 8.64 -14.91 19.41
C THR A 144 7.73 -13.71 19.15
N ALA A 145 7.47 -12.87 20.16
CA ALA A 145 6.75 -11.62 19.97
C ALA A 145 7.50 -10.66 19.04
N VAL A 146 8.82 -10.50 19.23
CA VAL A 146 9.68 -9.69 18.35
C VAL A 146 9.64 -10.20 16.91
N ASP A 147 9.72 -11.52 16.70
CA ASP A 147 9.68 -12.13 15.37
C ASP A 147 8.32 -11.90 14.67
N ALA A 148 7.22 -11.94 15.42
CA ALA A 148 5.90 -11.58 14.92
C ALA A 148 5.85 -10.10 14.52
N GLN A 149 6.34 -9.19 15.36
CA GLN A 149 6.34 -7.75 15.06
C GLN A 149 7.24 -7.37 13.88
N GLN A 150 8.41 -8.01 13.73
CA GLN A 150 9.28 -7.82 12.57
C GLN A 150 8.53 -8.09 11.26
N ARG A 151 7.69 -9.14 11.22
CA ARG A 151 6.87 -9.43 10.03
C ARG A 151 5.78 -8.41 9.80
N TRP A 152 5.08 -7.98 10.85
CA TRP A 152 4.06 -6.93 10.75
C TRP A 152 4.63 -5.60 10.26
N ALA A 153 5.86 -5.27 10.66
CA ALA A 153 6.60 -4.10 10.18
C ALA A 153 7.12 -4.23 8.74
N GLY A 154 6.93 -5.38 8.08
CA GLY A 154 7.38 -5.62 6.71
C GLY A 154 8.85 -6.05 6.59
N HIS A 155 9.51 -6.37 7.71
CA HIS A 155 10.87 -6.93 7.76
C HIS A 155 10.89 -8.45 7.55
N ALA A 156 9.92 -9.00 6.82
CA ALA A 156 9.76 -10.44 6.61
C ALA A 156 10.99 -11.12 5.98
N LYS A 157 11.89 -10.36 5.32
CA LYS A 157 13.16 -10.86 4.76
C LYS A 157 14.25 -11.07 5.81
N LEU A 158 14.17 -10.40 6.96
CA LEU A 158 15.11 -10.54 8.09
C LEU A 158 14.68 -11.64 9.05
N ALA A 159 13.39 -11.99 9.04
CA ALA A 159 12.87 -13.03 9.89
C ALA A 159 13.19 -14.41 9.30
N GLN A 160 13.82 -15.28 10.10
CA GLN A 160 14.05 -16.68 9.72
C GLN A 160 12.71 -17.36 9.43
N GLY A 161 12.67 -18.33 8.50
CA GLY A 161 11.45 -19.03 8.14
C GLY A 161 10.72 -19.59 9.37
N ILE A 162 9.39 -19.49 9.39
CA ILE A 162 8.56 -19.89 10.54
C ILE A 162 8.74 -21.39 10.79
N LYS A 163 9.49 -21.75 11.83
CA LYS A 163 9.71 -23.14 12.25
C LYS A 163 9.53 -23.21 13.76
N PRO A 164 8.28 -23.35 14.25
CA PRO A 164 8.05 -23.47 15.67
C PRO A 164 8.68 -24.77 16.17
N GLY A 165 9.41 -24.71 17.29
CA GLY A 165 9.84 -25.88 18.04
C GLY A 165 8.64 -26.56 18.70
N ALA A 166 8.81 -27.82 19.14
CA ALA A 166 7.74 -28.54 19.84
C ALA A 166 7.31 -27.79 21.11
N ASP A 167 8.26 -27.35 21.93
CA ASP A 167 7.97 -26.61 23.17
C ASP A 167 7.32 -25.24 22.92
N ASP A 168 7.55 -24.60 21.76
CA ASP A 168 6.88 -23.34 21.42
C ASP A 168 5.36 -23.52 21.27
N LEU A 169 4.91 -24.75 21.00
CA LEU A 169 3.50 -25.10 20.83
C LEU A 169 2.87 -25.62 22.12
N GLU A 170 3.60 -25.68 23.23
CA GLU A 170 3.09 -26.10 24.54
C GLU A 170 2.79 -24.91 25.45
N VAL A 171 3.43 -23.77 25.21
CA VAL A 171 3.17 -22.50 25.90
C VAL A 171 2.17 -21.68 25.06
N PHE A 172 1.14 -21.13 25.70
CA PHE A 172 0.04 -20.49 24.96
C PHE A 172 0.46 -19.15 24.36
N GLU A 173 1.33 -18.39 25.04
CA GLU A 173 1.85 -17.08 24.62
C GLU A 173 2.75 -17.20 23.39
N THR A 174 3.68 -18.16 23.37
CA THR A 174 4.50 -18.45 22.18
C THR A 174 3.61 -18.92 21.02
N THR A 175 2.65 -19.81 21.29
CA THR A 175 1.69 -20.28 20.27
C THR A 175 0.89 -19.12 19.69
N TYR A 176 0.44 -18.18 20.54
CA TYR A 176 -0.26 -16.96 20.13
C TYR A 176 0.63 -16.04 19.29
N ASN A 177 1.88 -15.82 19.69
CA ASN A 177 2.84 -14.99 18.95
C ASN A 177 3.14 -15.58 17.56
N ILE A 178 3.35 -16.90 17.47
CA ILE A 178 3.54 -17.60 16.20
C ILE A 178 2.27 -17.52 15.34
N ALA A 179 1.08 -17.59 15.94
CA ALA A 179 -0.15 -17.36 15.21
C ALA A 179 -0.16 -15.95 14.60
N CYS A 180 0.16 -14.92 15.38
CA CYS A 180 0.29 -13.53 14.91
C CYS A 180 1.33 -13.36 13.80
N GLU A 181 2.42 -14.12 13.85
CA GLU A 181 3.45 -14.21 12.81
C GLU A 181 2.88 -14.73 11.48
N TYR A 182 2.10 -15.83 11.51
CA TYR A 182 1.40 -16.35 10.32
C TYR A 182 0.30 -15.41 9.81
N ILE A 183 -0.34 -14.62 10.67
CA ILE A 183 -1.30 -13.60 10.24
C ILE A 183 -0.59 -12.52 9.42
N ALA A 184 0.61 -12.10 9.85
CA ALA A 184 1.42 -11.12 9.14
C ALA A 184 1.84 -11.61 7.74
N THR A 185 2.11 -12.91 7.56
CA THR A 185 2.44 -13.50 6.25
C THR A 185 1.23 -13.77 5.37
N GLY A 186 0.01 -13.69 5.92
CA GLY A 186 -1.24 -13.95 5.20
C GLY A 186 -1.64 -15.44 5.18
N GLU A 187 -0.95 -16.31 5.92
CA GLU A 187 -1.30 -17.73 6.07
C GLU A 187 -2.41 -17.93 7.12
N LEU A 188 -3.57 -17.31 6.85
CA LEU A 188 -4.66 -17.12 7.81
C LEU A 188 -5.26 -18.42 8.37
N GLU A 189 -5.32 -19.49 7.58
CA GLU A 189 -5.85 -20.78 8.05
C GLU A 189 -4.92 -21.46 9.08
N LYS A 190 -3.60 -21.38 8.87
CA LYS A 190 -2.62 -21.90 9.84
C LYS A 190 -2.66 -21.08 11.13
N ALA A 191 -2.69 -19.75 11.00
CA ALA A 191 -2.85 -18.85 12.15
C ALA A 191 -4.10 -19.18 12.96
N ARG A 192 -5.24 -19.46 12.30
CA ARG A 192 -6.49 -19.83 12.99
C ARG A 192 -6.35 -21.12 13.78
N GLN A 193 -5.67 -22.13 13.24
CA GLN A 193 -5.43 -23.39 13.96
C GLN A 193 -4.57 -23.16 15.21
N LEU A 194 -3.55 -22.31 15.11
CA LEU A 194 -2.67 -21.98 16.23
C LEU A 194 -3.38 -21.14 17.29
N LEU A 195 -4.23 -20.16 16.91
CA LEU A 195 -5.02 -19.41 17.89
C LEU A 195 -5.97 -20.31 18.69
N ARG A 196 -6.61 -21.28 18.03
CA ARG A 196 -7.45 -22.28 18.72
C ARG A 196 -6.65 -23.10 19.72
N ARG A 197 -5.44 -23.53 19.32
CA ARG A 197 -4.52 -24.23 20.23
C ARG A 197 -4.11 -23.34 21.40
N ALA A 198 -3.72 -22.09 21.16
CA ALA A 198 -3.39 -21.14 22.23
C ALA A 198 -4.58 -20.94 23.19
N LYS A 199 -5.80 -20.85 22.65
CA LYS A 199 -7.03 -20.76 23.43
C LYS A 199 -7.26 -21.99 24.32
N GLU A 200 -7.02 -23.19 23.79
CA GLU A 200 -7.12 -24.45 24.53
C GLU A 200 -6.07 -24.52 25.64
N LEU A 201 -4.81 -24.19 25.34
CA LEU A 201 -3.70 -24.16 26.31
C LEU A 201 -3.97 -23.16 27.45
N CYS A 202 -4.44 -21.95 27.12
CA CYS A 202 -4.81 -20.94 28.11
C CYS A 202 -5.95 -21.43 29.03
N LYS A 203 -6.98 -22.06 28.47
CA LYS A 203 -8.08 -22.65 29.26
C LYS A 203 -7.60 -23.76 30.20
N SER A 204 -6.69 -24.62 29.72
CA SER A 204 -6.16 -25.76 30.48
C SER A 204 -5.03 -25.39 31.45
N SER A 205 -4.50 -24.17 31.41
CA SER A 205 -3.40 -23.76 32.29
C SER A 205 -3.81 -23.85 33.77
N GLU A 206 -3.01 -24.50 34.61
CA GLU A 206 -3.25 -24.57 36.05
C GLU A 206 -2.61 -23.39 36.80
N GLU A 207 -1.76 -22.62 36.14
CA GLU A 207 -1.00 -21.50 36.71
C GLU A 207 -1.81 -20.19 36.78
N LEU A 208 -2.86 -20.08 35.96
CA LEU A 208 -3.70 -18.89 35.84
C LEU A 208 -4.98 -19.00 36.70
N SER A 209 -5.32 -17.91 37.40
CA SER A 209 -6.62 -17.80 38.07
C SER A 209 -7.78 -17.76 37.05
N PRO A 210 -9.04 -18.07 37.43
CA PRO A 210 -10.17 -17.95 36.53
C PRO A 210 -10.34 -16.54 35.95
N GLU A 211 -9.99 -15.50 36.71
CA GLU A 211 -9.98 -14.10 36.28
C GLU A 211 -8.89 -13.85 35.23
N ASP A 212 -7.65 -14.29 35.49
CA ASP A 212 -6.54 -14.11 34.56
C ASP A 212 -6.78 -14.88 33.25
N LYS A 213 -7.34 -16.09 33.33
CA LYS A 213 -7.75 -16.84 32.14
C LYS A 213 -8.73 -16.06 31.29
N ARG A 214 -9.72 -15.39 31.89
CA ARG A 214 -10.68 -14.57 31.13
C ARG A 214 -9.98 -13.40 30.46
N ALA A 215 -9.08 -12.71 31.18
CA ALA A 215 -8.31 -11.61 30.62
C ALA A 215 -7.45 -12.05 29.43
N GLU A 216 -6.71 -13.16 29.55
CA GLU A 216 -5.83 -13.69 28.50
C GLU A 216 -6.58 -14.25 27.27
N LEU A 217 -7.83 -14.70 27.45
CA LEU A 217 -8.66 -15.19 26.33
C LEU A 217 -9.17 -14.06 25.43
N LEU A 218 -9.31 -12.83 25.93
CA LEU A 218 -9.88 -11.70 25.17
C LEU A 218 -8.98 -11.24 24.00
N PRO A 219 -7.65 -11.07 24.16
CA PRO A 219 -6.74 -10.82 23.04
C PRO A 219 -6.77 -11.93 21.98
N ILE A 220 -6.85 -13.21 22.40
CA ILE A 220 -6.94 -14.35 21.49
C ILE A 220 -8.22 -14.28 20.66
N ALA A 221 -9.38 -14.09 21.31
CA ALA A 221 -10.67 -13.95 20.64
C ALA A 221 -10.70 -12.74 19.68
N THR A 222 -10.14 -11.61 20.11
CA THR A 222 -10.02 -10.39 19.28
C THR A 222 -9.20 -10.67 18.01
N GLN A 223 -8.14 -11.46 18.11
CA GLN A 223 -7.30 -11.83 16.96
C GLN A 223 -7.98 -12.88 16.06
N GLU A 224 -8.75 -13.81 16.61
CA GLU A 224 -9.59 -14.74 15.83
C GLU A 224 -10.63 -13.96 15.00
N LEU A 225 -11.25 -12.94 15.59
CA LEU A 225 -12.23 -12.10 14.89
C LEU A 225 -11.57 -11.31 13.75
N TYR A 226 -10.35 -10.82 13.98
CA TYR A 226 -9.55 -10.20 12.93
C TYR A 226 -9.31 -11.15 11.75
N ILE A 227 -8.97 -12.42 12.00
CA ILE A 227 -8.81 -13.42 10.92
C ILE A 227 -10.11 -13.59 10.13
N ALA A 228 -11.24 -13.75 10.82
CA ALA A 228 -12.55 -13.89 10.17
C ALA A 228 -12.87 -12.69 9.25
N LEU A 229 -12.62 -11.47 9.73
CA LEU A 229 -12.77 -10.23 8.97
C LEU A 229 -11.86 -10.19 7.74
N ARG A 230 -10.60 -10.61 7.88
CA ARG A 230 -9.62 -10.64 6.78
C ARG A 230 -9.97 -11.68 5.71
N GLN A 231 -10.58 -12.79 6.10
CA GLN A 231 -11.04 -13.83 5.17
C GLN A 231 -12.41 -13.50 4.54
N GLY A 232 -13.16 -12.56 5.11
CA GLY A 232 -14.55 -12.30 4.72
C GLY A 232 -15.53 -13.42 5.12
N LYS A 233 -15.10 -14.35 5.99
CA LYS A 233 -15.91 -15.46 6.49
C LYS A 233 -16.53 -15.08 7.83
N LEU A 234 -17.67 -14.38 7.78
CA LEU A 234 -18.40 -13.94 8.98
C LEU A 234 -19.51 -14.91 9.42
N GLU A 235 -19.71 -16.00 8.68
CA GLU A 235 -20.66 -17.04 9.07
C GLU A 235 -20.13 -17.81 10.30
N GLY A 236 -20.90 -17.88 11.38
CA GLY A 236 -20.52 -18.61 12.59
C GLY A 236 -19.56 -17.86 13.52
N VAL A 237 -19.46 -16.53 13.39
CA VAL A 237 -18.68 -15.68 14.32
C VAL A 237 -19.51 -15.18 15.50
N GLU A 238 -20.80 -15.46 15.56
CA GLU A 238 -21.72 -14.96 16.59
C GLU A 238 -21.24 -15.35 18.01
N SER A 239 -20.85 -16.62 18.19
CA SER A 239 -20.28 -17.08 19.48
C SER A 239 -19.00 -16.33 19.84
N LEU A 240 -18.17 -15.99 18.86
CA LEU A 240 -16.94 -15.24 19.08
C LEU A 240 -17.24 -13.77 19.45
N LEU A 241 -18.30 -13.19 18.89
CA LEU A 241 -18.73 -11.83 19.25
C LEU A 241 -19.29 -11.78 20.67
N GLU A 242 -20.01 -12.81 21.10
CA GLU A 242 -20.53 -12.95 22.47
C GLU A 242 -19.41 -13.13 23.50
N GLU A 243 -18.31 -13.80 23.12
CA GLU A 243 -17.13 -13.98 23.98
C GLU A 243 -16.33 -12.68 24.21
N ILE A 244 -16.36 -11.72 23.27
CA ILE A 244 -15.55 -10.50 23.35
C ILE A 244 -16.30 -9.42 24.15
N ASN A 245 -16.06 -9.37 25.46
CA ASN A 245 -16.54 -8.28 26.30
C ASN A 245 -15.52 -7.13 26.39
N ILE A 246 -15.79 -6.04 25.64
CA ILE A 246 -14.93 -4.84 25.58
C ILE A 246 -14.71 -4.18 26.95
N SER A 247 -15.66 -4.28 27.88
CA SER A 247 -15.48 -3.66 29.21
C SER A 247 -14.49 -4.41 30.09
N GLU A 248 -14.28 -5.71 29.84
CA GLU A 248 -13.37 -6.57 30.60
C GLU A 248 -11.92 -6.49 30.11
N ILE A 249 -11.68 -5.90 28.94
CA ILE A 249 -10.33 -5.69 28.41
C ILE A 249 -9.63 -4.59 29.21
N SER A 250 -8.51 -4.93 29.86
CA SER A 250 -7.65 -4.05 30.63
C SER A 250 -6.86 -3.07 29.76
N GLU A 251 -6.23 -3.56 28.69
CA GLU A 251 -5.37 -2.75 27.82
C GLU A 251 -6.22 -1.88 26.89
N MET A 252 -5.94 -0.58 26.87
CA MET A 252 -6.66 0.36 26.02
C MET A 252 -6.37 0.12 24.54
N SER A 253 -5.16 -0.30 24.19
CA SER A 253 -4.81 -0.67 22.82
C SER A 253 -5.63 -1.87 22.31
N THR A 254 -5.69 -2.95 23.08
CA THR A 254 -6.51 -4.13 22.78
C THR A 254 -7.98 -3.77 22.70
N LYS A 255 -8.48 -2.95 23.63
CA LYS A 255 -9.86 -2.47 23.65
C LYS A 255 -10.23 -1.71 22.39
N GLN A 256 -9.36 -0.82 21.92
CA GLN A 256 -9.56 -0.06 20.69
C GLN A 256 -9.59 -0.97 19.45
N ILE A 257 -8.71 -1.98 19.39
CA ILE A 257 -8.69 -2.96 18.29
C ILE A 257 -9.95 -3.81 18.31
N ALA A 258 -10.35 -4.31 19.48
CA ALA A 258 -11.57 -5.11 19.68
C ALA A 258 -12.82 -4.32 19.26
N GLN A 259 -12.96 -3.07 19.71
CA GLN A 259 -14.04 -2.18 19.31
C GLN A 259 -14.10 -1.99 17.79
N ASN A 260 -12.95 -1.71 17.16
CA ASN A 260 -12.89 -1.57 15.70
C ASN A 260 -13.32 -2.86 14.98
N ASN A 261 -12.83 -4.02 15.43
CA ASN A 261 -13.18 -5.31 14.83
C ASN A 261 -14.67 -5.62 15.00
N LEU A 262 -15.23 -5.35 16.17
CA LEU A 262 -16.65 -5.53 16.45
C LEU A 262 -17.51 -4.67 15.51
N ILE A 263 -17.18 -3.38 15.35
CA ILE A 263 -17.88 -2.49 14.41
C ILE A 263 -17.84 -3.04 12.98
N LEU A 264 -16.68 -3.57 12.53
CA LEU A 264 -16.55 -4.13 11.19
C LEU A 264 -17.32 -5.44 11.01
N ALA A 265 -17.57 -6.19 12.07
CA ALA A 265 -18.30 -7.45 12.04
C ALA A 265 -19.82 -7.25 12.12
N THR A 266 -20.31 -6.39 13.03
CA THR A 266 -21.75 -6.24 13.31
C THR A 266 -22.40 -5.10 12.52
N HIS A 267 -21.64 -4.07 12.19
CA HIS A 267 -22.20 -2.80 11.73
C HIS A 267 -21.87 -2.49 10.26
N ARG A 268 -21.41 -3.46 9.46
CA ARG A 268 -20.96 -3.24 8.06
C ARG A 268 -21.92 -2.45 7.19
N ASP A 269 -23.22 -2.78 7.25
CA ASP A 269 -24.29 -2.13 6.47
C ASP A 269 -25.14 -1.16 7.31
N SER A 270 -24.67 -0.81 8.50
CA SER A 270 -25.39 0.08 9.42
C SER A 270 -25.16 1.56 9.10
N ASN A 271 -25.86 2.43 9.82
CA ASN A 271 -25.74 3.87 9.70
C ASN A 271 -24.27 4.34 9.95
N PRO A 272 -23.60 5.00 8.99
CA PRO A 272 -22.23 5.47 9.17
C PRO A 272 -22.03 6.44 10.34
N TYR A 273 -23.06 7.19 10.73
CA TYR A 273 -23.00 8.08 11.90
C TYR A 273 -22.92 7.30 13.22
N LEU A 274 -23.56 6.12 13.29
CA LEU A 274 -23.45 5.22 14.43
C LEU A 274 -22.05 4.60 14.50
N GLN A 275 -21.52 4.11 13.37
CA GLN A 275 -20.15 3.63 13.28
C GLN A 275 -19.14 4.69 13.74
N HIS A 276 -19.31 5.94 13.30
CA HIS A 276 -18.48 7.06 13.75
C HIS A 276 -18.57 7.26 15.25
N LYS A 277 -19.78 7.25 15.83
CA LYS A 277 -19.94 7.41 17.28
C LYS A 277 -19.21 6.30 18.04
N LEU A 278 -19.44 5.04 17.67
CA LEU A 278 -18.86 3.86 18.33
C LEU A 278 -17.33 3.79 18.17
N PHE A 279 -16.81 4.16 16.99
CA PHE A 279 -15.37 4.15 16.73
C PHE A 279 -14.61 5.16 17.60
N HIS A 280 -15.24 6.30 17.91
CA HIS A 280 -14.65 7.37 18.70
C HIS A 280 -15.02 7.31 20.20
N GLU A 281 -15.73 6.27 20.65
CA GLU A 281 -16.11 6.08 22.05
C GLU A 281 -14.94 5.62 22.92
N THR A 282 -14.02 4.84 22.34
CA THR A 282 -12.82 4.37 23.06
C THR A 282 -11.75 5.47 23.08
N PRO A 283 -11.27 5.88 24.27
CA PRO A 283 -10.14 6.81 24.39
C PRO A 283 -8.89 6.32 23.66
N GLN A 284 -8.02 7.25 23.26
CA GLN A 284 -6.75 6.88 22.64
C GLN A 284 -5.81 6.28 23.70
N PRO A 285 -5.12 5.17 23.39
CA PRO A 285 -4.11 4.61 24.27
C PRO A 285 -2.96 5.59 24.52
N ALA A 286 -2.39 5.57 25.73
CA ALA A 286 -1.32 6.48 26.17
C ALA A 286 -0.07 5.71 26.63
N ASP A 287 1.03 6.43 26.84
CA ASP A 287 2.26 5.94 27.48
C ASP A 287 2.83 4.65 26.87
N SER A 288 3.05 3.60 27.67
CA SER A 288 3.60 2.32 27.18
C SER A 288 2.58 1.45 26.44
N ASP A 289 1.27 1.70 26.58
CA ASP A 289 0.19 0.95 25.94
C ASP A 289 -0.16 1.48 24.53
N ARG A 290 0.82 2.07 23.82
CA ARG A 290 0.59 2.62 22.48
C ARG A 290 0.50 1.51 21.44
N LEU A 291 -0.42 1.70 20.49
CA LEU A 291 -0.49 0.89 19.27
C LEU A 291 0.82 0.97 18.49
N PHE A 292 1.22 -0.16 17.90
CA PHE A 292 2.30 -0.18 16.92
C PHE A 292 1.90 0.59 15.65
N ARG A 293 2.89 1.04 14.88
CA ARG A 293 2.71 1.85 13.67
C ARG A 293 1.78 1.19 12.65
N TYR A 294 1.91 -0.12 12.43
CA TYR A 294 1.05 -0.83 11.49
C TYR A 294 -0.42 -0.90 11.95
N GLN A 295 -0.67 -0.98 13.27
CA GLN A 295 -2.00 -0.97 13.85
C GLN A 295 -2.61 0.43 13.80
N SER A 296 -1.87 1.44 14.28
CA SER A 296 -2.29 2.84 14.28
C SER A 296 -2.51 3.38 12.85
N GLY A 297 -1.66 3.01 11.90
CA GLY A 297 -1.83 3.32 10.48
C GLY A 297 -3.13 2.75 9.92
N THR A 298 -3.45 1.49 10.23
CA THR A 298 -4.70 0.85 9.80
C THR A 298 -5.92 1.50 10.45
N LEU A 299 -5.89 1.75 11.77
CA LEU A 299 -6.98 2.42 12.48
C LEU A 299 -7.18 3.86 11.97
N LYS A 300 -6.12 4.56 11.60
CA LYS A 300 -6.23 5.89 11.01
C LYS A 300 -6.91 5.86 9.64
N GLN A 301 -6.63 4.83 8.83
CA GLN A 301 -7.32 4.62 7.55
C GLN A 301 -8.81 4.30 7.76
N ASN A 302 -9.15 3.47 8.75
CA ASN A 302 -10.53 3.19 9.13
C ASN A 302 -11.25 4.47 9.59
N SER A 303 -10.61 5.26 10.46
CA SER A 303 -11.12 6.56 10.91
C SER A 303 -11.38 7.51 9.74
N ASN A 304 -10.42 7.69 8.83
CA ASN A 304 -10.61 8.53 7.65
C ASN A 304 -11.74 8.02 6.76
N THR A 305 -11.89 6.70 6.60
CA THR A 305 -12.98 6.09 5.83
C THR A 305 -14.34 6.44 6.44
N ILE A 306 -14.49 6.23 7.75
CA ILE A 306 -15.71 6.55 8.49
C ILE A 306 -16.02 8.05 8.41
N GLU A 307 -15.02 8.91 8.60
CA GLU A 307 -15.15 10.37 8.47
C GLU A 307 -15.64 10.80 7.07
N LEU A 308 -15.14 10.16 6.00
CA LEU A 308 -15.62 10.39 4.64
C LEU A 308 -17.08 9.95 4.46
N LEU A 309 -17.48 8.82 5.07
CA LEU A 309 -18.87 8.32 5.01
C LEU A 309 -19.86 9.24 5.74
N VAL A 310 -19.42 9.91 6.81
CA VAL A 310 -20.21 10.92 7.53
C VAL A 310 -20.03 12.35 7.00
N HIS A 311 -19.49 12.50 5.78
CA HIS A 311 -19.33 13.77 5.07
C HIS A 311 -18.39 14.79 5.75
N LYS A 312 -17.46 14.36 6.62
CA LYS A 312 -16.43 15.22 7.24
C LYS A 312 -15.25 15.50 6.30
N TYR A 313 -15.54 15.86 5.05
CA TYR A 313 -14.55 16.03 3.99
C TYR A 313 -13.46 17.05 4.34
N ASP A 314 -13.83 18.22 4.86
CA ASP A 314 -12.84 19.27 5.18
C ASP A 314 -11.88 18.87 6.30
N GLY A 315 -12.35 18.06 7.26
CA GLY A 315 -11.54 17.52 8.35
C GLY A 315 -10.47 16.58 7.81
N VAL A 316 -10.89 15.60 6.99
CA VAL A 316 -9.99 14.64 6.33
C VAL A 316 -9.02 15.35 5.39
N ALA A 317 -9.48 16.31 4.59
CA ALA A 317 -8.63 17.06 3.67
C ALA A 317 -7.53 17.83 4.42
N ARG A 318 -7.86 18.54 5.51
CA ARG A 318 -6.86 19.28 6.31
C ARG A 318 -5.89 18.36 7.04
N SER A 319 -6.40 17.31 7.69
CA SER A 319 -5.56 16.41 8.50
C SER A 319 -4.56 15.64 7.62
N THR A 320 -5.02 15.12 6.48
CA THR A 320 -4.15 14.44 5.50
C THR A 320 -3.16 15.41 4.86
N SER A 321 -3.61 16.62 4.46
CA SER A 321 -2.72 17.63 3.86
C SER A 321 -1.59 18.05 4.80
N LYS A 322 -1.86 18.15 6.12
CA LYS A 322 -0.83 18.49 7.11
C LYS A 322 0.33 17.50 7.07
N VAL A 323 0.04 16.20 7.13
CA VAL A 323 1.05 15.14 7.08
C VAL A 323 1.75 15.12 5.73
N LEU A 324 0.98 15.17 4.64
CA LEU A 324 1.52 15.08 3.29
C LEU A 324 2.39 16.29 2.90
N SER A 325 2.13 17.47 3.46
CA SER A 325 2.94 18.68 3.21
C SER A 325 4.32 18.65 3.87
N GLN A 326 4.48 17.83 4.91
CA GLN A 326 5.77 17.62 5.57
C GLN A 326 6.68 16.70 4.76
N GLN A 327 6.10 15.88 3.88
CA GLN A 327 6.82 14.93 3.04
C GLN A 327 7.36 15.63 1.80
N LYS A 328 8.67 15.93 1.81
CA LYS A 328 9.37 16.63 0.71
C LYS A 328 9.94 15.68 -0.34
N SER A 329 10.36 14.47 0.06
CA SER A 329 10.95 13.44 -0.79
C SER A 329 9.97 12.31 -1.07
N ALA A 330 10.24 11.55 -2.14
CA ALA A 330 9.45 10.38 -2.46
C ALA A 330 9.60 9.31 -1.37
N THR A 331 8.54 8.54 -1.11
CA THR A 331 8.54 7.52 -0.05
C THR A 331 7.79 6.26 -0.46
N LEU A 332 8.27 5.12 0.06
CA LEU A 332 7.61 3.83 -0.05
C LEU A 332 6.65 3.55 1.11
N SER A 333 6.52 4.48 2.07
CA SER A 333 5.64 4.30 3.23
C SER A 333 4.18 4.15 2.80
N LYS A 334 3.61 2.97 3.07
CA LYS A 334 2.19 2.67 2.84
C LYS A 334 1.28 3.69 3.53
N ASP A 335 1.60 4.06 4.77
CA ASP A 335 0.79 4.98 5.56
C ASP A 335 0.74 6.37 4.95
N VAL A 336 1.87 6.88 4.46
CA VAL A 336 1.92 8.20 3.82
C VAL A 336 1.20 8.17 2.48
N ASN A 337 1.49 7.16 1.64
CA ASN A 337 0.94 7.08 0.29
C ASN A 337 -0.58 6.83 0.28
N SER A 338 -1.13 6.13 1.28
CA SER A 338 -2.58 5.94 1.39
C SER A 338 -3.32 7.22 1.76
N LEU A 339 -2.71 8.13 2.55
CA LEU A 339 -3.31 9.42 2.88
C LEU A 339 -3.56 10.28 1.64
N SER A 340 -2.76 10.15 0.58
CA SER A 340 -2.98 10.84 -0.69
C SER A 340 -4.33 10.47 -1.32
N ILE A 341 -4.74 9.20 -1.19
CA ILE A 341 -6.04 8.70 -1.67
C ILE A 341 -7.18 9.33 -0.87
N PHE A 342 -7.08 9.31 0.47
CA PHE A 342 -8.07 9.95 1.35
C PHE A 342 -8.16 11.46 1.11
N ASN A 343 -7.02 12.11 0.87
CA ASN A 343 -6.96 13.54 0.56
C ASN A 343 -7.72 13.88 -0.73
N VAL A 344 -7.50 13.10 -1.80
CA VAL A 344 -8.23 13.28 -3.06
C VAL A 344 -9.72 13.00 -2.87
N ALA A 345 -10.07 11.89 -2.22
CA ALA A 345 -11.46 11.52 -1.95
C ALA A 345 -12.19 12.61 -1.14
N ALA A 346 -11.52 13.23 -0.17
CA ALA A 346 -12.05 14.35 0.59
C ALA A 346 -12.32 15.57 -0.32
N HIS A 347 -11.34 15.96 -1.14
CA HIS A 347 -11.50 17.09 -2.07
C HIS A 347 -12.56 16.87 -3.15
N THR A 348 -12.79 15.62 -3.56
CA THR A 348 -13.83 15.30 -4.53
C THR A 348 -15.17 14.93 -3.90
N GLN A 349 -15.29 14.98 -2.57
CA GLN A 349 -16.50 14.54 -1.84
C GLN A 349 -16.90 13.12 -2.23
N ASN A 350 -15.90 12.25 -2.35
CA ASN A 350 -16.01 10.84 -2.76
C ASN A 350 -16.59 10.62 -4.17
N LYS A 351 -16.56 11.64 -5.04
CA LYS A 351 -17.04 11.55 -6.43
C LYS A 351 -15.92 11.04 -7.35
N GLY A 352 -16.17 9.91 -8.01
CA GLY A 352 -15.24 9.31 -8.97
C GLY A 352 -15.18 9.98 -10.35
N GLY A 353 -14.53 9.30 -11.30
CA GLY A 353 -14.45 9.69 -12.71
C GLY A 353 -13.54 10.91 -12.97
N ARG A 354 -13.85 11.67 -14.03
CA ARG A 354 -13.02 12.79 -14.52
C ARG A 354 -12.75 13.88 -13.49
N ALA A 355 -13.66 14.11 -12.55
CA ALA A 355 -13.46 15.07 -11.47
C ALA A 355 -12.31 14.67 -10.54
N SER A 356 -12.24 13.38 -10.18
CA SER A 356 -11.13 12.80 -9.42
C SER A 356 -9.81 12.88 -10.17
N ILE A 357 -9.80 12.63 -11.47
CA ILE A 357 -8.58 12.80 -12.29
C ILE A 357 -8.10 14.25 -12.24
N LYS A 358 -8.99 15.22 -12.51
CA LYS A 358 -8.63 16.65 -12.51
C LYS A 358 -8.07 17.08 -11.15
N GLN A 359 -8.70 16.67 -10.05
CA GLN A 359 -8.24 17.01 -8.71
C GLN A 359 -6.90 16.35 -8.38
N THR A 360 -6.72 15.07 -8.74
CA THR A 360 -5.46 14.34 -8.53
C THR A 360 -4.31 15.03 -9.25
N LEU A 361 -4.50 15.42 -10.52
CA LEU A 361 -3.48 16.13 -11.30
C LEU A 361 -3.15 17.50 -10.70
N SER A 362 -4.15 18.27 -10.27
CA SER A 362 -3.92 19.57 -9.64
C SER A 362 -3.13 19.44 -8.32
N LEU A 363 -3.35 18.37 -7.56
CA LEU A 363 -2.56 18.09 -6.36
C LEU A 363 -1.16 17.58 -6.70
N LEU A 364 -1.02 16.80 -7.78
CA LEU A 364 0.27 16.29 -8.25
C LEU A 364 1.17 17.41 -8.77
N GLU A 365 0.62 18.46 -9.38
CA GLU A 365 1.36 19.69 -9.74
C GLU A 365 1.98 20.36 -8.51
N LYS A 366 1.28 20.33 -7.37
CA LYS A 366 1.77 20.90 -6.10
C LYS A 366 2.74 19.97 -5.37
N ARG A 367 2.56 18.66 -5.53
CA ARG A 367 3.31 17.61 -4.83
C ARG A 367 3.82 16.56 -5.83
N PRO A 368 4.79 16.92 -6.68
CA PRO A 368 5.23 16.07 -7.79
C PRO A 368 5.96 14.79 -7.37
N GLN A 369 6.42 14.71 -6.11
CA GLN A 369 7.10 13.53 -5.55
C GLN A 369 6.16 12.59 -4.77
N ASP A 370 4.86 12.87 -4.74
CA ASP A 370 3.87 12.06 -4.03
C ASP A 370 3.54 10.77 -4.81
N VAL A 371 4.12 9.65 -4.38
CA VAL A 371 3.92 8.33 -4.99
C VAL A 371 2.45 7.91 -4.95
N GLY A 372 1.73 8.23 -3.86
CA GLY A 372 0.31 7.92 -3.71
C GLY A 372 -0.55 8.61 -4.78
N LEU A 373 -0.31 9.89 -5.06
CA LEU A 373 -1.00 10.62 -6.13
C LEU A 373 -0.67 10.08 -7.52
N VAL A 374 0.60 9.73 -7.78
CA VAL A 374 1.03 9.14 -9.06
C VAL A 374 0.28 7.83 -9.31
N LEU A 375 0.29 6.92 -8.33
CA LEU A 375 -0.41 5.64 -8.44
C LEU A 375 -1.91 5.79 -8.60
N LEU A 376 -2.53 6.73 -7.86
CA LEU A 376 -3.95 7.03 -8.00
C LEU A 376 -4.28 7.57 -9.40
N ALA A 377 -3.50 8.51 -9.91
CA ALA A 377 -3.68 9.05 -11.27
C ALA A 377 -3.55 7.94 -12.32
N THR A 378 -2.54 7.09 -12.20
CA THR A 378 -2.34 5.91 -13.07
C THR A 378 -3.55 4.97 -13.02
N GLN A 379 -4.04 4.62 -11.82
CA GLN A 379 -5.21 3.75 -11.66
C GLN A 379 -6.47 4.37 -12.29
N LEU A 380 -6.73 5.65 -12.05
CA LEU A 380 -7.89 6.35 -12.60
C LEU A 380 -7.85 6.42 -14.13
N TYR A 381 -6.67 6.69 -14.72
CA TYR A 381 -6.51 6.68 -16.17
C TYR A 381 -6.73 5.32 -16.80
N ILE A 382 -6.24 4.25 -16.18
CA ILE A 382 -6.48 2.87 -16.62
C ILE A 382 -7.98 2.54 -16.54
N GLY A 383 -8.65 2.93 -15.45
CA GLY A 383 -10.09 2.74 -15.26
C GLY A 383 -10.95 3.42 -16.34
N GLU A 384 -10.52 4.57 -16.85
CA GLU A 384 -11.17 5.27 -17.98
C GLU A 384 -10.72 4.75 -19.36
N GLY A 385 -9.83 3.74 -19.42
CA GLY A 385 -9.29 3.18 -20.65
C GLY A 385 -8.19 4.03 -21.32
N ASN A 386 -7.70 5.09 -20.67
CA ASN A 386 -6.65 5.96 -21.19
C ASN A 386 -5.25 5.49 -20.74
N VAL A 387 -4.82 4.35 -21.28
CA VAL A 387 -3.56 3.71 -20.93
C VAL A 387 -2.35 4.59 -21.26
N SER A 388 -2.40 5.38 -22.34
CA SER A 388 -1.30 6.27 -22.74
C SER A 388 -1.02 7.38 -21.73
N SER A 389 -2.07 7.97 -21.13
CA SER A 389 -1.88 9.00 -20.10
C SER A 389 -1.37 8.39 -18.79
N ALA A 390 -1.81 7.16 -18.46
CA ALA A 390 -1.28 6.42 -17.31
C ALA A 390 0.23 6.18 -17.43
N VAL A 391 0.70 5.79 -18.63
CA VAL A 391 2.15 5.66 -18.93
C VAL A 391 2.86 7.00 -18.75
N SER A 392 2.33 8.07 -19.36
CA SER A 392 2.97 9.39 -19.33
C SER A 392 3.16 9.93 -17.89
N VAL A 393 2.16 9.76 -17.03
CA VAL A 393 2.26 10.16 -15.61
C VAL A 393 3.37 9.39 -14.89
N LEU A 394 3.42 8.07 -15.07
CA LEU A 394 4.39 7.21 -14.41
C LEU A 394 5.81 7.42 -14.95
N GLU A 395 5.99 7.47 -16.28
CA GLU A 395 7.27 7.79 -16.92
C GLU A 395 7.81 9.16 -16.46
N SER A 396 6.93 10.18 -16.41
CA SER A 396 7.34 11.53 -15.97
C SER A 396 7.79 11.54 -14.51
N PHE A 397 7.13 10.77 -13.65
CA PHE A 397 7.53 10.62 -12.25
C PHE A 397 8.87 9.89 -12.12
N LEU A 398 9.02 8.74 -12.78
CA LEU A 398 10.25 7.96 -12.73
C LEU A 398 11.44 8.72 -13.32
N LYS A 399 11.23 9.52 -14.37
CA LYS A 399 12.27 10.40 -14.93
C LYS A 399 12.77 11.44 -13.91
N ARG A 400 11.87 12.04 -13.10
CA ARG A 400 12.28 12.96 -12.04
C ARG A 400 13.12 12.28 -10.96
N LEU A 401 12.82 11.02 -10.66
CA LEU A 401 13.63 10.25 -9.72
C LEU A 401 14.97 9.83 -10.33
N ASP A 402 15.02 9.49 -11.62
CA ASP A 402 16.27 9.22 -12.36
C ASP A 402 17.22 10.42 -12.29
N GLU A 403 16.69 11.64 -12.35
CA GLU A 403 17.46 12.90 -12.25
C GLU A 403 17.86 13.25 -10.81
N SER A 404 17.31 12.58 -9.78
CA SER A 404 17.62 12.85 -8.38
C SER A 404 18.91 12.15 -7.94
N ILE A 405 19.75 12.87 -7.19
CA ILE A 405 21.00 12.34 -6.61
C ILE A 405 20.71 11.61 -5.28
N SER A 406 19.52 11.80 -4.69
CA SER A 406 19.18 11.20 -3.39
C SER A 406 19.05 9.68 -3.48
N GLU A 407 19.76 8.95 -2.62
CA GLU A 407 19.65 7.49 -2.53
C GLU A 407 18.22 7.03 -2.23
N SER A 408 17.49 7.78 -1.38
CA SER A 408 16.08 7.50 -1.08
C SER A 408 15.18 7.53 -2.33
N ASP A 409 15.46 8.45 -3.25
CA ASP A 409 14.68 8.61 -4.47
C ASP A 409 15.02 7.50 -5.47
N GLN A 410 16.28 7.07 -5.51
CA GLN A 410 16.73 5.92 -6.30
C GLN A 410 16.11 4.60 -5.82
N GLU A 411 15.97 4.42 -4.51
CA GLU A 411 15.24 3.28 -3.94
C GLU A 411 13.77 3.25 -4.35
N VAL A 412 13.11 4.42 -4.37
CA VAL A 412 11.75 4.53 -4.88
C VAL A 412 11.72 4.24 -6.38
N ARG A 413 12.62 4.82 -7.16
CA ARG A 413 12.69 4.68 -8.64
C ARG A 413 12.74 3.23 -9.09
N TYR A 414 13.56 2.43 -8.42
CA TYR A 414 13.79 1.03 -8.74
C TYR A 414 12.99 0.07 -7.85
N ASN A 415 12.01 0.58 -7.10
CA ASN A 415 11.13 -0.25 -6.30
C ASN A 415 10.42 -1.30 -7.18
N PRO A 416 10.49 -2.60 -6.83
CA PRO A 416 9.90 -3.66 -7.64
C PRO A 416 8.41 -3.49 -7.93
N GLY A 417 7.65 -2.90 -7.00
CA GLY A 417 6.22 -2.62 -7.17
C GLY A 417 5.95 -1.60 -8.27
N LEU A 418 6.66 -0.46 -8.25
CA LEU A 418 6.51 0.59 -9.26
C LEU A 418 6.96 0.10 -10.65
N ILE A 419 8.09 -0.62 -10.73
CA ILE A 419 8.56 -1.21 -11.98
C ILE A 419 7.55 -2.24 -12.50
N SER A 420 6.97 -3.07 -11.62
CA SER A 420 5.97 -4.06 -12.02
C SER A 420 4.71 -3.41 -12.60
N VAL A 421 4.24 -2.29 -12.01
CA VAL A 421 3.12 -1.51 -12.54
C VAL A 421 3.46 -0.96 -13.93
N LEU A 422 4.64 -0.35 -14.11
CA LEU A 422 5.06 0.17 -15.41
C LEU A 422 5.15 -0.94 -16.47
N VAL A 423 5.80 -2.06 -16.13
CA VAL A 423 5.95 -3.22 -17.02
C VAL A 423 4.59 -3.81 -17.39
N ALA A 424 3.65 -3.91 -16.44
CA ALA A 424 2.30 -4.37 -16.72
C ALA A 424 1.60 -3.46 -17.73
N ILE A 425 1.70 -2.14 -17.56
CA ILE A 425 1.11 -1.17 -18.48
C ILE A 425 1.76 -1.24 -19.87
N TYR A 426 3.10 -1.39 -19.95
CA TYR A 426 3.79 -1.59 -21.22
C TYR A 426 3.39 -2.88 -21.92
N LYS A 427 3.21 -3.98 -21.17
CA LYS A 427 2.73 -5.25 -21.71
C LYS A 427 1.32 -5.11 -22.29
N LEU A 428 0.43 -4.38 -21.61
CA LEU A 428 -0.92 -4.07 -22.13
C LEU A 428 -0.86 -3.30 -23.46
N GLN A 429 0.15 -2.45 -23.65
CA GLN A 429 0.36 -1.72 -24.91
C GLN A 429 1.25 -2.46 -25.92
N GLY A 430 1.71 -3.68 -25.62
CA GLY A 430 2.62 -4.45 -26.48
C GLY A 430 4.04 -3.86 -26.61
N ARG A 431 4.46 -2.97 -25.71
CA ARG A 431 5.76 -2.26 -25.78
C ARG A 431 6.94 -3.09 -25.25
N LYS A 432 7.23 -4.22 -25.90
CA LYS A 432 8.29 -5.18 -25.49
C LYS A 432 9.68 -4.55 -25.29
N ARG A 433 10.09 -3.65 -26.19
CA ARG A 433 11.40 -2.98 -26.09
C ARG A 433 11.55 -2.15 -24.82
N GLN A 434 10.51 -1.39 -24.45
CA GLN A 434 10.54 -0.57 -23.25
C GLN A 434 10.55 -1.42 -21.97
N VAL A 435 9.83 -2.56 -21.97
CA VAL A 435 9.90 -3.54 -20.89
C VAL A 435 11.35 -4.01 -20.66
N ASN A 436 12.03 -4.42 -21.73
CA ASN A 436 13.40 -4.91 -21.64
C ASN A 436 14.35 -3.83 -21.10
N ILE A 437 14.24 -2.59 -21.59
CA ILE A 437 15.08 -1.47 -21.14
C ILE A 437 14.88 -1.18 -19.64
N GLU A 438 13.63 -1.05 -19.19
CA GLU A 438 13.36 -0.70 -17.80
C GLU A 438 13.73 -1.82 -16.83
N LEU A 439 13.50 -3.08 -17.20
CA LEU A 439 13.95 -4.22 -16.40
C LEU A 439 15.48 -4.35 -16.35
N ALA A 440 16.19 -4.07 -17.45
CA ALA A 440 17.64 -4.09 -17.48
C ALA A 440 18.25 -3.01 -16.57
N LYS A 441 17.71 -1.79 -16.59
CA LYS A 441 18.11 -0.72 -15.67
C LYS A 441 17.90 -1.13 -14.21
N ALA A 442 16.72 -1.66 -13.90
CA ALA A 442 16.41 -2.09 -12.54
C ALA A 442 17.30 -3.25 -12.07
N ALA A 443 17.57 -4.23 -12.93
CA ALA A 443 18.50 -5.32 -12.62
C ALA A 443 19.92 -4.80 -12.35
N THR A 444 20.39 -3.83 -13.14
CA THR A 444 21.72 -3.21 -12.95
C THR A 444 21.83 -2.53 -11.59
N TYR A 445 20.80 -1.76 -11.21
CA TYR A 445 20.73 -1.11 -9.89
C TYR A 445 20.77 -2.12 -8.73
N TRP A 446 19.90 -3.12 -8.76
CA TRP A 446 19.79 -4.07 -7.65
C TRP A 446 21.00 -5.01 -7.53
N ARG A 447 21.68 -5.34 -8.64
CA ARG A 447 22.90 -6.16 -8.61
C ARG A 447 24.06 -5.51 -7.85
N GLN A 448 24.08 -4.18 -7.74
CA GLN A 448 25.11 -3.44 -7.00
C GLN A 448 24.89 -3.49 -5.48
N ARG A 449 23.69 -3.87 -5.03
CA ARG A 449 23.33 -3.94 -3.62
C ARG A 449 23.64 -5.30 -3.00
N PRO A 450 23.75 -5.40 -1.65
CA PRO A 450 23.96 -6.65 -0.96
C PRO A 450 22.93 -7.71 -1.34
N ARG A 451 23.37 -8.98 -1.45
CA ARG A 451 22.52 -10.10 -1.94
C ARG A 451 21.19 -10.24 -1.19
N HIS A 452 21.16 -9.96 0.12
CA HIS A 452 19.96 -10.06 0.95
C HIS A 452 18.89 -8.98 0.65
N GLU A 453 19.29 -7.83 0.08
CA GLU A 453 18.37 -6.78 -0.33
C GLU A 453 17.75 -7.04 -1.72
N GLN A 454 18.41 -7.85 -2.55
CA GLN A 454 18.06 -8.02 -3.95
C GLN A 454 16.67 -8.64 -4.15
N PRO A 455 15.78 -8.01 -4.94
CA PRO A 455 14.47 -8.55 -5.25
C PRO A 455 14.56 -9.66 -6.30
N LEU A 456 14.61 -10.92 -5.86
CA LEU A 456 14.76 -12.09 -6.73
C LEU A 456 13.68 -12.19 -7.81
N SER A 457 12.43 -11.82 -7.51
CA SER A 457 11.34 -11.82 -8.50
C SER A 457 11.56 -10.83 -9.64
N LEU A 458 12.08 -9.63 -9.33
CA LEU A 458 12.42 -8.61 -10.33
C LEU A 458 13.62 -9.06 -11.16
N LEU A 459 14.66 -9.62 -10.52
CA LEU A 459 15.83 -10.15 -11.22
C LEU A 459 15.46 -11.28 -12.18
N ARG A 460 14.59 -12.22 -11.75
CA ARG A 460 14.04 -13.28 -12.61
C ARG A 460 13.26 -12.73 -13.80
N ALA A 461 12.42 -11.71 -13.56
CA ALA A 461 11.66 -11.06 -14.62
C ALA A 461 12.58 -10.34 -15.63
N ALA A 462 13.62 -9.66 -15.14
CA ALA A 462 14.60 -8.99 -15.98
C ALA A 462 15.43 -9.97 -16.81
N ALA A 463 15.97 -11.02 -16.20
CA ALA A 463 16.73 -12.05 -16.90
C ALA A 463 15.86 -12.78 -17.94
N SER A 464 14.63 -13.15 -17.59
CA SER A 464 13.65 -13.71 -18.54
C SER A 464 13.38 -12.79 -19.73
N SER A 465 13.31 -11.48 -19.49
CA SER A 465 13.09 -10.47 -20.53
C SER A 465 14.32 -10.29 -21.43
N LEU A 466 15.53 -10.38 -20.87
CA LEU A 466 16.79 -10.36 -21.60
C LEU A 466 17.00 -11.62 -22.45
N LEU A 467 16.54 -12.79 -21.99
CA LEU A 467 16.55 -14.04 -22.75
C LEU A 467 15.73 -13.98 -24.05
N GLN A 468 14.72 -13.12 -24.10
CA GLN A 468 13.91 -12.91 -25.30
C GLN A 468 14.60 -12.02 -26.35
N SER A 469 15.76 -11.44 -26.02
CA SER A 469 16.50 -10.59 -26.95
C SER A 469 17.45 -11.43 -27.82
N HIS A 470 17.68 -10.97 -29.05
CA HIS A 470 18.61 -11.60 -29.99
C HIS A 470 20.06 -11.13 -29.82
N ASP A 471 20.35 -10.34 -28.78
CA ASP A 471 21.67 -9.77 -28.54
C ASP A 471 22.46 -10.65 -27.56
N PHE A 472 23.64 -11.08 -27.98
CA PHE A 472 24.52 -11.95 -27.21
C PHE A 472 24.94 -11.32 -25.87
N SER A 473 25.08 -9.99 -25.80
CA SER A 473 25.40 -9.29 -24.55
C SER A 473 24.29 -9.41 -23.52
N ASN A 474 23.04 -9.30 -23.96
CA ASN A 474 21.87 -9.45 -23.10
C ASN A 474 21.68 -10.89 -22.65
N LEU A 475 21.95 -11.88 -23.53
CA LEU A 475 21.93 -13.30 -23.17
C LEU A 475 22.98 -13.62 -22.09
N ARG A 476 24.20 -13.05 -22.21
CA ARG A 476 25.24 -13.20 -21.19
C ARG A 476 24.84 -12.56 -19.87
N THR A 477 24.27 -11.36 -19.91
CA THR A 477 23.77 -10.68 -18.71
C THR A 477 22.64 -11.49 -18.04
N ALA A 478 21.77 -12.11 -18.83
CA ALA A 478 20.73 -12.99 -18.31
C ALA A 478 21.31 -14.23 -17.62
N ALA A 479 22.35 -14.84 -18.20
CA ALA A 479 23.06 -15.96 -17.59
C ALA A 479 23.67 -15.57 -16.23
N GLU A 480 24.37 -14.44 -16.15
CA GLU A 480 24.94 -13.94 -14.89
C GLU A 480 23.88 -13.66 -13.82
N ILE A 481 22.70 -13.17 -14.21
CA ILE A 481 21.60 -12.95 -13.27
C ILE A 481 21.02 -14.28 -12.79
N PHE A 482 20.80 -15.25 -13.68
CA PHE A 482 20.29 -16.57 -13.30
C PHE A 482 21.30 -17.38 -12.48
N ASP A 483 22.60 -17.26 -12.75
CA ASP A 483 23.69 -17.77 -11.90
C ASP A 483 23.52 -17.26 -10.46
N ALA A 484 23.36 -15.94 -10.30
CA ALA A 484 23.22 -15.32 -8.98
C ALA A 484 21.92 -15.75 -8.28
N VAL A 485 20.79 -15.74 -8.99
CA VAL A 485 19.48 -16.12 -8.42
C VAL A 485 19.45 -17.61 -8.03
N HIS A 486 19.93 -18.51 -8.90
CA HIS A 486 19.97 -19.95 -8.62
C HIS A 486 20.89 -20.27 -7.44
N SER A 487 21.98 -19.53 -7.25
CA SER A 487 22.85 -19.69 -6.07
C SER A 487 22.17 -19.29 -4.74
N ILE A 488 21.20 -18.38 -4.80
CA ILE A 488 20.47 -17.90 -3.61
C ILE A 488 19.28 -18.81 -3.32
N GLU A 489 18.53 -19.21 -4.36
CA GLU A 489 17.31 -20.01 -4.23
C GLU A 489 17.34 -21.22 -5.20
N PRO A 490 18.13 -22.28 -4.91
CA PRO A 490 18.26 -23.44 -5.79
C PRO A 490 16.96 -24.24 -5.96
N THR A 491 16.01 -24.05 -5.05
CA THR A 491 14.71 -24.73 -5.06
C THR A 491 13.69 -24.07 -6.00
N ASP A 492 13.94 -22.85 -6.46
CA ASP A 492 13.02 -22.16 -7.36
C ASP A 492 13.12 -22.71 -8.78
N ARG A 493 12.11 -23.48 -9.17
CA ARG A 493 12.01 -24.09 -10.51
C ARG A 493 12.09 -23.08 -11.65
N ILE A 494 11.62 -21.84 -11.45
CA ILE A 494 11.69 -20.79 -12.48
C ILE A 494 13.12 -20.31 -12.65
N ALA A 495 13.86 -20.11 -11.55
CA ALA A 495 15.28 -19.77 -11.58
C ALA A 495 16.10 -20.90 -12.24
N THR A 496 15.84 -22.17 -11.88
CA THR A 496 16.51 -23.32 -12.50
C THR A 496 16.23 -23.40 -14.00
N ALA A 497 14.97 -23.21 -14.44
CA ALA A 497 14.63 -23.20 -15.86
C ALA A 497 15.33 -22.06 -16.62
N GLY A 498 15.40 -20.87 -16.03
CA GLY A 498 16.12 -19.73 -16.61
C GLY A 498 17.63 -19.92 -16.65
N TYR A 499 18.21 -20.56 -15.63
CA TYR A 499 19.61 -20.97 -15.59
C TYR A 499 19.90 -21.95 -16.74
N VAL A 500 19.12 -23.01 -16.89
CA VAL A 500 19.28 -23.97 -17.99
C VAL A 500 19.13 -23.26 -19.35
N ALA A 501 18.10 -22.42 -19.53
CA ALA A 501 17.84 -21.72 -20.79
C ALA A 501 18.96 -20.74 -21.18
N SER A 502 19.50 -20.00 -20.20
CA SER A 502 20.58 -19.04 -20.42
C SER A 502 21.91 -19.72 -20.71
N HIS A 503 22.27 -20.77 -19.97
CA HIS A 503 23.55 -21.46 -20.12
C HIS A 503 23.58 -22.48 -21.26
N ALA A 504 22.44 -22.89 -21.81
CA ALA A 504 22.39 -23.81 -22.96
C ALA A 504 23.21 -23.32 -24.17
N ALA A 505 23.24 -22.00 -24.40
CA ALA A 505 23.99 -21.40 -25.50
C ALA A 505 25.50 -21.26 -25.24
N PHE A 506 25.92 -21.20 -23.97
CA PHE A 506 27.31 -20.87 -23.60
C PHE A 506 28.09 -22.04 -22.98
N SER A 507 27.42 -22.90 -22.23
CA SER A 507 28.06 -23.95 -21.42
C SER A 507 27.12 -25.14 -21.18
N PRO A 508 26.88 -25.98 -22.21
CA PRO A 508 25.95 -27.11 -22.12
C PRO A 508 26.37 -28.16 -21.07
N SER A 509 27.65 -28.24 -20.73
CA SER A 509 28.16 -29.16 -19.69
C SER A 509 27.69 -28.79 -18.27
N LYS A 510 27.48 -27.51 -17.98
CA LYS A 510 27.08 -27.04 -16.63
C LYS A 510 25.63 -27.36 -16.26
N ILE A 511 24.79 -27.66 -17.25
CA ILE A 511 23.33 -27.76 -17.08
C ILE A 511 22.81 -29.20 -17.05
N GLN A 512 23.67 -30.22 -17.22
CA GLN A 512 23.24 -31.61 -17.33
C GLN A 512 22.50 -32.11 -16.08
N ASN A 513 23.01 -31.80 -14.88
CA ASN A 513 22.39 -32.21 -13.62
C ASN A 513 21.06 -31.47 -13.37
N GLU A 514 21.02 -30.18 -13.67
CA GLU A 514 19.84 -29.33 -13.44
C GLU A 514 18.71 -29.67 -14.42
N THR A 515 19.03 -30.11 -15.64
CA THR A 515 18.04 -30.46 -16.67
C THR A 515 17.11 -31.59 -16.20
N SER A 516 17.64 -32.57 -15.46
CA SER A 516 16.82 -33.67 -14.91
C SER A 516 15.84 -33.25 -13.81
N THR A 517 16.03 -32.09 -13.19
CA THR A 517 15.13 -31.57 -12.14
C THR A 517 13.91 -30.84 -12.70
N LEU A 518 13.96 -30.43 -13.98
CA LEU A 518 12.92 -29.66 -14.62
C LEU A 518 11.67 -30.50 -14.91
N THR A 519 10.52 -29.83 -14.95
CA THR A 519 9.26 -30.48 -15.30
C THR A 519 9.29 -30.92 -16.77
N PRO A 520 9.00 -32.21 -17.09
CA PRO A 520 8.98 -32.69 -18.46
C PRO A 520 8.01 -31.91 -19.35
N ILE A 521 8.38 -31.71 -20.62
CA ILE A 521 7.60 -30.93 -21.61
C ILE A 521 6.19 -31.50 -21.75
N GLN A 522 6.04 -32.83 -21.74
CA GLN A 522 4.76 -33.53 -21.86
C GLN A 522 3.76 -33.11 -20.77
N ASN A 523 4.24 -32.89 -19.55
CA ASN A 523 3.39 -32.44 -18.45
C ASN A 523 2.95 -30.97 -18.66
N LEU A 524 3.86 -30.12 -19.16
CA LEU A 524 3.56 -28.70 -19.43
C LEU A 524 2.51 -28.52 -20.53
N ILE A 525 2.45 -29.42 -21.51
CA ILE A 525 1.52 -29.34 -22.65
C ILE A 525 0.27 -30.22 -22.49
N SER A 526 0.16 -30.98 -21.39
CA SER A 526 -0.90 -31.98 -21.17
C SER A 526 -2.34 -31.44 -21.27
N GLY A 527 -2.55 -30.13 -21.03
CA GLY A 527 -3.85 -29.46 -21.16
C GLY A 527 -4.07 -28.73 -22.49
N VAL A 528 -3.14 -28.79 -23.44
CA VAL A 528 -3.22 -28.09 -24.73
C VAL A 528 -3.78 -29.03 -25.80
N ASP A 529 -5.04 -28.82 -26.16
CA ASP A 529 -5.67 -29.52 -27.28
C ASP A 529 -5.36 -28.79 -28.60
N VAL A 530 -4.47 -29.39 -29.39
CA VAL A 530 -4.03 -28.84 -30.68
C VAL A 530 -5.18 -28.75 -31.68
N ALA A 531 -6.09 -29.73 -31.69
CA ALA A 531 -7.21 -29.77 -32.63
C ALA A 531 -8.22 -28.64 -32.35
N ILE A 532 -8.46 -28.33 -31.07
CA ILE A 532 -9.29 -27.19 -30.67
C ILE A 532 -8.63 -25.87 -31.08
N LEU A 533 -7.32 -25.72 -30.92
CA LEU A 533 -6.59 -24.51 -31.31
C LEU A 533 -6.59 -24.29 -32.83
N GLU A 534 -6.40 -25.34 -33.62
CA GLU A 534 -6.48 -25.27 -35.08
C GLU A 534 -7.91 -24.92 -35.54
N ALA A 535 -8.93 -25.52 -34.92
CA ALA A 535 -10.33 -25.21 -35.19
C ALA A 535 -10.72 -23.78 -34.80
N ALA A 536 -10.11 -23.22 -33.75
CA ALA A 536 -10.33 -21.84 -33.33
C ALA A 536 -9.77 -20.80 -34.33
N GLY A 537 -8.81 -21.19 -35.17
CA GLY A 537 -8.23 -20.35 -36.21
C GLY A 537 -7.42 -19.15 -35.67
N ILE A 538 -6.95 -18.30 -36.58
CA ILE A 538 -6.22 -17.08 -36.20
C ILE A 538 -7.24 -16.00 -35.82
N PRO A 539 -7.15 -15.39 -34.63
CA PRO A 539 -8.03 -14.29 -34.27
C PRO A 539 -7.84 -13.14 -35.28
N PRO A 540 -8.93 -12.61 -35.89
CA PRO A 540 -8.81 -11.50 -36.81
C PRO A 540 -8.14 -10.33 -36.09
N ILE A 541 -7.21 -9.65 -36.76
CA ILE A 541 -6.58 -8.42 -36.25
C ILE A 541 -7.70 -7.38 -36.11
N CYS A 542 -8.26 -7.24 -34.92
CA CYS A 542 -9.21 -6.20 -34.59
C CYS A 542 -8.46 -4.86 -34.56
N THR A 543 -8.41 -4.16 -35.69
CA THR A 543 -8.24 -2.70 -35.70
C THR A 543 -9.52 -2.10 -35.13
N GLU A 544 -9.62 -2.04 -33.80
CA GLU A 544 -10.67 -1.29 -33.12
C GLU A 544 -10.43 0.21 -33.32
N THR A 545 -10.84 0.74 -34.47
CA THR A 545 -11.30 2.13 -34.51
C THR A 545 -12.61 2.19 -33.73
N ILE A 546 -12.54 2.83 -32.58
CA ILE A 546 -13.67 3.19 -31.71
C ILE A 546 -14.71 3.96 -32.54
N THR A 547 -15.76 3.27 -32.99
CA THR A 547 -17.07 3.88 -33.22
C THR A 547 -18.11 3.06 -32.47
N ALA A 548 -18.24 3.37 -31.19
CA ALA A 548 -19.30 2.87 -30.34
C ALA A 548 -20.66 3.37 -30.84
N SER A 549 -21.50 2.45 -31.32
CA SER A 549 -22.96 2.61 -31.25
C SER A 549 -23.58 1.27 -30.83
N ARG A 550 -23.45 0.96 -29.54
CA ARG A 550 -24.19 -0.13 -28.89
C ARG A 550 -25.68 0.23 -28.86
N LYS A 551 -26.49 -0.42 -29.70
CA LYS A 551 -27.90 -0.70 -29.34
C LYS A 551 -27.91 -1.93 -28.44
N ARG A 552 -28.36 -1.73 -27.19
CA ARG A 552 -28.53 -2.76 -26.14
C ARG A 552 -29.45 -3.90 -26.65
N LYS A 553 -29.06 -5.15 -26.38
CA LYS A 553 -30.02 -6.27 -26.27
C LYS A 553 -30.43 -6.37 -24.81
N ALA A 554 -31.73 -6.29 -24.56
CA ALA A 554 -32.33 -6.59 -23.29
C ALA A 554 -32.61 -8.10 -23.20
N THR A 555 -32.55 -8.59 -21.96
CA THR A 555 -32.75 -9.94 -21.44
C THR A 555 -34.11 -10.54 -21.83
N GLU A 556 -34.10 -11.82 -22.17
CA GLU A 556 -35.29 -12.63 -22.41
C GLU A 556 -35.89 -13.08 -21.07
N ASP A 557 -37.15 -12.72 -20.84
CA ASP A 557 -38.01 -13.52 -19.97
C ASP A 557 -39.48 -13.42 -20.43
N LYS A 558 -40.12 -14.60 -20.44
CA LYS A 558 -41.56 -14.90 -20.61
C LYS A 558 -42.24 -14.71 -21.98
N GLN A 559 -42.45 -15.86 -22.61
CA GLN A 559 -43.67 -16.36 -23.25
C GLN A 559 -44.76 -15.33 -23.62
N LYS A 560 -44.95 -15.13 -24.93
CA LYS A 560 -46.27 -15.06 -25.57
C LYS A 560 -46.14 -15.36 -27.07
N GLN A 561 -46.96 -16.29 -27.51
CA GLN A 561 -47.09 -16.75 -28.89
C GLN A 561 -47.44 -15.57 -29.82
N ALA A 562 -46.65 -15.36 -30.87
CA ALA A 562 -47.06 -14.63 -32.06
C ALA A 562 -46.26 -15.13 -33.26
N ALA A 563 -46.97 -15.52 -34.32
CA ALA A 563 -46.44 -16.14 -35.54
C ALA A 563 -45.26 -15.36 -36.18
N PRO A 564 -44.31 -16.06 -36.85
CA PRO A 564 -43.15 -15.42 -37.43
C PRO A 564 -43.55 -14.52 -38.61
N LYS A 565 -43.45 -13.20 -38.44
CA LYS A 565 -43.54 -12.26 -39.58
C LYS A 565 -42.35 -12.51 -40.51
N LYS A 566 -42.63 -13.04 -41.71
CA LYS A 566 -41.66 -13.19 -42.81
C LYS A 566 -40.94 -11.85 -43.05
N LYS A 567 -39.62 -11.82 -42.87
CA LYS A 567 -38.79 -10.67 -43.23
C LYS A 567 -38.91 -10.44 -44.74
N ARG A 568 -39.47 -9.30 -45.15
CA ARG A 568 -39.51 -8.88 -46.57
C ARG A 568 -38.07 -8.85 -47.11
N ILE A 569 -37.78 -9.70 -48.08
CA ILE A 569 -36.62 -9.57 -48.95
C ILE A 569 -36.69 -8.17 -49.57
N ARG A 570 -35.64 -7.36 -49.39
CA ARG A 570 -35.56 -6.03 -50.01
C ARG A 570 -35.48 -6.22 -51.52
N ARG A 571 -36.33 -5.51 -52.27
CA ARG A 571 -36.29 -5.51 -53.74
C ARG A 571 -34.93 -4.98 -54.21
N SER A 572 -34.42 -5.54 -55.31
CA SER A 572 -33.14 -5.20 -55.92
C SER A 572 -33.00 -3.69 -56.13
N ARG A 573 -31.78 -3.16 -56.01
CA ARG A 573 -31.45 -1.74 -56.17
C ARG A 573 -31.46 -1.30 -57.66
N LEU A 574 -32.48 -1.67 -58.42
CA LEU A 574 -32.71 -1.10 -59.75
C LEU A 574 -33.84 -0.08 -59.68
N PRO A 575 -33.69 1.10 -60.32
CA PRO A 575 -34.78 2.05 -60.50
C PRO A 575 -35.97 1.39 -61.22
N LYS A 576 -37.17 1.92 -60.99
CA LYS A 576 -38.42 1.36 -61.52
C LYS A 576 -38.50 1.34 -63.06
N ASP A 577 -37.68 2.18 -63.72
CA ASP A 577 -37.65 2.39 -65.17
C ASP A 577 -36.28 1.96 -65.78
N TYR A 578 -35.70 0.87 -65.28
CA TYR A 578 -34.44 0.34 -65.82
C TYR A 578 -34.67 -0.35 -67.16
N ASP A 579 -34.15 0.26 -68.21
CA ASP A 579 -34.05 -0.32 -69.56
C ASP A 579 -32.68 -1.00 -69.72
N PRO A 580 -32.62 -2.34 -69.87
CA PRO A 580 -31.38 -3.10 -69.98
C PRO A 580 -30.58 -2.84 -71.25
N GLU A 581 -31.17 -2.24 -72.30
CA GLU A 581 -30.44 -1.93 -73.55
C GLU A 581 -29.72 -0.58 -73.51
N LYS A 582 -30.03 0.28 -72.52
CA LYS A 582 -29.42 1.60 -72.39
C LYS A 582 -28.10 1.50 -71.64
N LYS A 583 -26.98 1.65 -72.36
CA LYS A 583 -25.63 1.65 -71.77
C LYS A 583 -25.52 2.73 -70.68
N PRO A 584 -25.04 2.38 -69.46
CA PRO A 584 -24.83 3.37 -68.40
C PRO A 584 -23.86 4.47 -68.84
N ASP A 585 -24.09 5.69 -68.37
CA ASP A 585 -23.23 6.85 -68.63
C ASP A 585 -21.76 6.53 -68.29
N PRO A 586 -20.82 6.60 -69.26
CA PRO A 586 -19.42 6.28 -69.06
C PRO A 586 -18.72 7.20 -68.06
N GLU A 587 -19.28 8.38 -67.75
CA GLU A 587 -18.72 9.33 -66.78
C GLU A 587 -19.31 9.14 -65.36
N ARG A 588 -20.10 8.08 -65.13
CA ARG A 588 -20.74 7.84 -63.83
C ARG A 588 -19.76 7.53 -62.70
N TRP A 589 -18.58 7.02 -63.01
CA TRP A 589 -17.51 6.76 -62.04
C TRP A 589 -16.77 8.04 -61.64
N LEU A 590 -16.86 9.11 -62.44
CA LEU A 590 -16.25 10.40 -62.12
C LEU A 590 -17.06 11.13 -61.03
N PRO A 591 -16.40 11.92 -60.16
CA PRO A 591 -17.09 12.83 -59.25
C PRO A 591 -18.05 13.74 -60.01
N LEU A 592 -19.25 14.01 -59.46
CA LEU A 592 -20.32 14.72 -60.15
C LEU A 592 -19.89 16.07 -60.78
N ARG A 593 -18.87 16.71 -60.20
CA ARG A 593 -18.28 17.98 -60.65
C ARG A 593 -17.41 17.89 -61.92
N ASP A 594 -16.90 16.70 -62.22
CA ASP A 594 -15.98 16.42 -63.33
C ASP A 594 -16.71 15.72 -64.49
N ARG A 595 -18.04 15.56 -64.39
CA ARG A 595 -18.89 15.02 -65.44
C ARG A 595 -19.26 16.12 -66.42
N SER A 596 -19.35 15.80 -67.69
CA SER A 596 -19.85 16.68 -68.77
C SER A 596 -21.26 17.23 -68.50
N THR A 597 -22.06 16.50 -67.72
CA THR A 597 -23.42 16.91 -67.30
C THR A 597 -23.44 17.91 -66.14
N TYR A 598 -22.30 18.23 -65.53
CA TYR A 598 -22.22 19.14 -64.39
C TYR A 598 -22.48 20.59 -64.82
N ARG A 599 -23.50 21.22 -64.21
CA ARG A 599 -23.71 22.66 -64.29
C ARG A 599 -23.59 23.29 -62.91
N PRO A 600 -22.57 24.13 -62.64
CA PRO A 600 -22.43 24.80 -61.35
C PRO A 600 -23.63 25.73 -61.12
N LYS A 601 -24.33 25.52 -60.00
CA LYS A 601 -25.49 26.32 -59.60
C LYS A 601 -25.06 27.55 -58.79
N GLY A 602 -25.63 28.71 -59.11
CA GLY A 602 -25.43 29.98 -58.41
C GLY A 602 -24.28 30.86 -58.93
N LYS A 603 -24.39 32.19 -58.73
CA LYS A 603 -23.40 33.19 -59.21
C LYS A 603 -21.97 32.89 -58.74
N LYS A 604 -21.78 32.51 -57.47
CA LYS A 604 -20.47 32.16 -56.89
C LYS A 604 -19.88 30.87 -57.47
N GLY A 605 -20.72 29.93 -57.91
CA GLY A 605 -20.28 28.67 -58.54
C GLY A 605 -19.80 28.85 -59.98
N LYS A 606 -20.48 29.72 -60.75
CA LYS A 606 -20.05 30.11 -62.10
C LYS A 606 -18.75 30.90 -62.08
N GLN A 607 -18.58 31.80 -61.11
CA GLN A 607 -17.37 32.63 -60.99
C GLN A 607 -16.13 31.79 -60.65
N ARG A 608 -16.23 30.83 -59.73
CA ARG A 608 -15.15 29.88 -59.42
C ARG A 608 -14.80 28.91 -60.55
N ALA A 609 -15.74 28.65 -61.46
CA ALA A 609 -15.48 27.86 -62.67
C ALA A 609 -14.72 28.67 -63.73
N ALA A 610 -15.03 29.98 -63.85
CA ALA A 610 -14.33 30.90 -64.74
C ALA A 610 -12.90 31.25 -64.26
N ASP A 611 -12.69 31.38 -62.94
CA ASP A 611 -11.37 31.68 -62.36
C ASP A 611 -10.36 30.51 -62.46
N ARG A 612 -10.81 29.33 -62.91
CA ARG A 612 -9.99 28.12 -63.04
C ARG A 612 -9.62 27.76 -64.47
N THR A 613 -10.12 28.49 -65.47
CA THR A 613 -9.68 28.36 -66.86
C THR A 613 -8.60 29.42 -67.13
N GLN A 614 -7.32 29.06 -66.94
CA GLN A 614 -6.22 29.81 -67.56
C GLN A 614 -6.28 29.57 -69.06
N GLY A 615 -6.84 30.53 -69.79
CA GLY A 615 -7.04 30.47 -71.24
C GLY A 615 -8.35 31.13 -71.63
N GLY A 616 -8.37 32.47 -71.66
CA GLY A 616 -9.54 33.24 -72.06
C GLY A 616 -9.81 33.10 -73.57
N ILE A 617 -11.05 32.76 -73.91
CA ILE A 617 -11.60 32.87 -75.26
C ILE A 617 -11.76 34.35 -75.59
N VAL A 618 -10.99 34.83 -76.56
CA VAL A 618 -11.10 36.17 -77.16
C VAL A 618 -12.27 36.14 -78.14
N ASN A 619 -13.29 36.95 -77.90
CA ASN A 619 -14.34 37.24 -78.88
C ASN A 619 -13.92 38.51 -79.63
N GLU A 620 -13.64 38.37 -80.93
CA GLU A 620 -13.45 39.49 -81.85
C GLU A 620 -14.80 40.17 -82.15
N LYS A 621 -14.93 41.45 -81.77
CA LYS A 621 -15.59 42.52 -82.55
C LYS A 621 -15.68 43.81 -81.71
N GLY A 622 -15.08 44.88 -82.23
CA GLY A 622 -15.46 46.26 -81.97
C GLY A 622 -14.55 47.06 -81.03
N GLU A 623 -13.58 47.75 -81.63
CA GLU A 623 -13.19 49.18 -81.42
C GLU A 623 -14.06 49.97 -80.42
N GLU A 624 -13.58 50.87 -79.56
CA GLU A 624 -12.65 51.97 -79.82
C GLU A 624 -12.34 52.72 -78.50
N SER A 625 -11.08 53.14 -78.32
CA SER A 625 -10.60 54.36 -77.63
C SER A 625 -10.80 54.65 -76.10
N ALA A 626 -9.73 55.24 -75.54
CA ALA A 626 -9.62 56.11 -74.37
C ALA A 626 -9.50 55.49 -72.94
N ALA A 627 -8.24 55.25 -72.55
CA ALA A 627 -7.45 55.96 -71.51
C ALA A 627 -8.09 56.39 -70.15
N PRO A 628 -7.27 56.48 -69.08
CA PRO A 628 -7.61 55.99 -67.74
C PRO A 628 -7.63 57.10 -66.66
N THR A 629 -7.49 56.67 -65.40
CA THR A 629 -7.20 57.42 -64.15
C THR A 629 -8.42 57.85 -63.35
N ALA A 630 -8.41 57.98 -62.02
CA ALA A 630 -7.59 57.53 -60.89
C ALA A 630 -8.28 58.14 -59.65
N GLY A 631 -8.03 57.61 -58.45
CA GLY A 631 -8.44 58.24 -57.19
C GLY A 631 -8.75 57.22 -56.09
N VAL A 632 -7.76 56.74 -55.31
CA VAL A 632 -7.28 57.35 -54.05
C VAL A 632 -8.40 57.35 -53.00
N VAL A 633 -8.47 56.35 -52.09
CA VAL A 633 -7.78 56.21 -50.77
C VAL A 633 -8.43 57.06 -49.67
N GLN A 634 -8.41 56.51 -48.44
CA GLN A 634 -8.75 57.09 -47.12
C GLN A 634 -10.26 57.08 -46.73
N GLN A 635 -10.68 56.87 -45.47
CA GLN A 635 -10.03 56.58 -44.17
C GLN A 635 -11.12 56.10 -43.18
N LYS A 636 -10.68 55.44 -42.10
CA LYS A 636 -11.44 55.05 -40.88
C LYS A 636 -12.28 56.19 -40.28
N SER A 637 -13.43 55.86 -39.65
CA SER A 637 -13.60 55.88 -38.18
C SER A 637 -15.07 55.72 -37.71
N GLN A 638 -15.22 54.93 -36.63
CA GLN A 638 -16.18 54.94 -35.50
C GLN A 638 -17.51 55.73 -35.53
N GLY A 639 -18.56 55.12 -34.95
CA GLY A 639 -19.43 55.82 -33.99
C GLY A 639 -20.91 55.36 -33.88
N GLY A 640 -21.31 54.92 -32.68
CA GLY A 640 -22.68 54.97 -32.11
C GLY A 640 -23.67 53.86 -32.55
N GLY A 641 -24.57 53.28 -31.75
CA GLY A 641 -25.03 53.56 -30.39
C GLY A 641 -26.56 53.38 -30.30
N ALA A 642 -27.02 52.47 -29.41
CA ALA A 642 -28.27 52.48 -28.63
C ALA A 642 -29.57 51.71 -29.04
N LYS A 643 -30.06 51.00 -28.00
CA LYS A 643 -31.46 50.77 -27.52
C LYS A 643 -32.29 49.51 -27.88
N LYS A 644 -32.38 48.63 -26.85
CA LYS A 644 -33.57 48.03 -26.17
C LYS A 644 -34.79 47.54 -26.99
N LYS A 645 -35.18 46.27 -26.79
CA LYS A 645 -36.52 45.90 -26.28
C LYS A 645 -36.59 44.48 -25.67
N LYS A 646 -37.41 44.38 -24.60
CA LYS A 646 -37.76 43.21 -23.77
C LYS A 646 -38.63 42.18 -24.53
N GLY A 647 -38.58 40.93 -24.09
CA GLY A 647 -39.64 39.93 -24.26
C GLY A 647 -39.52 38.81 -23.21
N LYS A 648 -40.45 38.75 -22.26
CA LYS A 648 -40.60 37.74 -21.20
C LYS A 648 -41.95 37.04 -21.42
N GLY A 649 -42.00 35.71 -21.30
CA GLY A 649 -43.24 34.90 -21.20
C GLY A 649 -42.86 33.41 -21.22
N LYS A 650 -42.75 32.70 -20.09
CA LYS A 650 -43.79 32.02 -19.28
C LYS A 650 -44.70 31.10 -20.09
N ARG A 651 -44.46 29.78 -19.99
CA ARG A 651 -45.28 28.87 -19.19
C ARG A 651 -44.44 27.71 -18.71
#